data_AF-A0A933M4R3-F1
#
_entry.id   AF-A0A933M4R3-F1
#
_cell.length_a   1.000
_cell.length_b   1.000
_cell.length_c   1.000
_cell.angle_alpha   90.00
_cell.angle_beta   90.00
_cell.angle_gamma   90.00
#
_symmetry.space_group_name_H-M   'P 1'
#
loop_
_entity.id
_entity.type
_entity.pdbx_description
1 polymer ?
#
loop_
_entity_poly.entity_id
_entity_poly.type
_entity_poly.pdbx_seq_one_letter_code
_entity_poly.pdbx_strand_id
1 'polypeptide(L)'
;MDNYRILRIAPMGHYPLAIEGVYENNPGLENKPYEEQMRALFAQGLFYSDSFSKAMRALGNEASDIVYDAKIAQETWARENGFPYEPRNWRHEILLGQIESIKPDVVYYQGGNLFPEEIQKTFLSRFPFVRLVALNLSFLIPPGECQYYDLIIVGAPKLKRQLHANGIQSHVIYHSFDQSVLARLDAQDTIRDIGFSFIGSSGCSYPAMPETHWSRYKMLSDLLERTDLQVWEMGRSAPDPSFVEHISRISKILAQGGLNRVGETFLRRLVSFEGKVASNAGIELIKMARGALNAGNNGSGHVNAIAPSKCLRDLYPDKCRDAVFGMDMYRVLARSRVTLNIHTVAADGEVGNMRMFEATGVGACLLTDDGTNMADLFDKDREIVTYSSLGECEEKAAYLLEHDSVREQIARAGQERTLRDHTPIKRCGRIHELILERLRGPRRAGVPLATAKERLTPLNIATMVMTEREAGLYTGVALPCHLSMKNLPSLQDFPEVSYTLFAPDELAEGIKNSPAFNRLAKILPVSISTGGFERIPHNELRRARAMFQRTAIMKAAETRAALVMLAPDIILSDGTFPKLYEMAARGKKYLALAPDVPVDGDFSRALMGKDGNPDNSSRRLAKLALRHPSGAIRWKSGGGYGVSPARLKHFWKAGDCGMLVRSYDWLPLLIWPRSVSYLDWNKLDPEDVDTDVYYDTAPKASDVEFITDSDDILLLRLVDADASYCEPDLASVNRFRLNAHGADHRRYSHHKYYMRVKDGQTDWETAELESDRIIGRINSRLEAKAALADLASFARYSFKR
;
A
#
# COMPACT_ATOMS: atom_id res chain seq x y z
N MET A 1 -24.40 26.84 -17.01
CA MET A 1 -24.51 25.42 -17.39
C MET A 1 -24.99 24.69 -16.14
N ASP A 2 -26.27 24.32 -16.10
CA ASP A 2 -26.84 23.62 -14.94
C ASP A 2 -26.79 22.08 -15.08
N ASN A 3 -26.38 21.58 -16.26
CA ASN A 3 -26.21 20.15 -16.53
C ASN A 3 -24.73 19.80 -16.76
N TYR A 4 -24.34 18.59 -16.39
CA TYR A 4 -22.99 18.05 -16.56
C TYR A 4 -23.03 16.52 -16.75
N ARG A 5 -21.93 15.95 -17.25
CA ARG A 5 -21.74 14.49 -17.31
C ARG A 5 -21.08 13.99 -16.02
N ILE A 6 -21.78 13.14 -15.27
CA ILE A 6 -21.28 12.54 -14.03
C ILE A 6 -21.07 11.04 -14.18
N LEU A 7 -19.90 10.58 -13.75
CA LEU A 7 -19.56 9.17 -13.65
C LEU A 7 -19.44 8.79 -12.17
N ARG A 8 -20.30 7.90 -11.70
CA ARG A 8 -20.12 7.27 -10.39
C ARG A 8 -19.28 6.00 -10.51
N ILE A 9 -18.29 5.88 -9.64
CA ILE A 9 -17.48 4.68 -9.50
C ILE A 9 -17.68 4.15 -8.09
N ALA A 10 -18.14 2.91 -8.01
CA ALA A 10 -18.46 2.24 -6.75
C ALA A 10 -17.90 0.81 -6.75
N PRO A 11 -17.30 0.35 -5.63
CA PRO A 11 -16.95 -1.06 -5.45
C PRO A 11 -18.19 -1.87 -5.08
N MET A 12 -18.16 -3.15 -5.42
CA MET A 12 -18.98 -4.19 -4.79
C MET A 12 -18.16 -5.13 -3.87
N GLY A 13 -16.83 -4.94 -3.81
CA GLY A 13 -15.80 -5.85 -3.30
C GLY A 13 -15.78 -6.16 -1.80
N HIS A 14 -16.76 -5.69 -1.03
CA HIS A 14 -16.99 -6.22 0.33
C HIS A 14 -17.81 -7.53 0.31
N TYR A 15 -18.39 -7.89 -0.84
CA TYR A 15 -19.22 -9.09 -1.03
C TYR A 15 -18.88 -9.80 -2.35
N PRO A 16 -17.67 -10.37 -2.51
CA PRO A 16 -17.31 -11.09 -3.74
C PRO A 16 -18.30 -12.20 -4.09
N LEU A 17 -18.84 -12.90 -3.08
CA LEU A 17 -19.88 -13.91 -3.22
C LEU A 17 -21.18 -13.36 -3.84
N ALA A 18 -21.51 -12.08 -3.62
CA ALA A 18 -22.70 -11.49 -4.21
C ALA A 18 -22.52 -11.23 -5.71
N ILE A 19 -21.32 -10.86 -6.16
CA ILE A 19 -21.00 -10.73 -7.59
C ILE A 19 -20.96 -12.10 -8.25
N GLU A 20 -20.24 -13.05 -7.63
CA GLU A 20 -20.12 -14.44 -8.10
C GLU A 20 -21.50 -15.08 -8.27
N GLY A 21 -22.37 -14.94 -7.26
CA GLY A 21 -23.74 -15.45 -7.29
C GLY A 21 -24.58 -14.89 -8.44
N VAL A 22 -24.32 -13.66 -8.93
CA VAL A 22 -25.04 -13.14 -10.12
C VAL A 22 -24.72 -13.98 -11.35
N TYR A 23 -23.44 -14.31 -11.57
CA TYR A 23 -23.04 -15.11 -12.74
C TYR A 23 -23.42 -16.58 -12.57
N GLU A 24 -23.30 -17.14 -11.37
CA GLU A 24 -23.72 -18.52 -11.08
C GLU A 24 -25.22 -18.74 -11.33
N ASN A 25 -26.05 -17.77 -10.93
CA ASN A 25 -27.50 -17.83 -11.11
C ASN A 25 -27.96 -17.46 -12.53
N ASN A 26 -27.08 -16.95 -13.38
CA ASN A 26 -27.39 -16.56 -14.76
C ASN A 26 -26.35 -17.13 -15.74
N PRO A 27 -26.36 -18.47 -15.98
CA PRO A 27 -25.40 -19.10 -16.89
C PRO A 27 -25.39 -18.47 -18.28
N GLY A 28 -24.19 -18.12 -18.77
CA GLY A 28 -24.01 -17.47 -20.07
C GLY A 28 -24.00 -15.93 -20.00
N LEU A 29 -24.26 -15.33 -18.84
CA LEU A 29 -24.15 -13.89 -18.63
C LEU A 29 -22.72 -13.38 -18.90
N GLU A 30 -21.70 -14.17 -18.57
CA GLU A 30 -20.28 -13.87 -18.82
C GLU A 30 -19.94 -13.70 -20.30
N ASN A 31 -20.79 -14.23 -21.19
CA ASN A 31 -20.66 -14.11 -22.64
C ASN A 31 -21.50 -12.98 -23.24
N LYS A 32 -22.33 -12.31 -22.43
CA LYS A 32 -23.15 -11.17 -22.87
C LYS A 32 -22.33 -9.89 -22.98
N PRO A 33 -22.80 -8.89 -23.73
CA PRO A 33 -22.13 -7.61 -23.80
C PRO A 33 -21.96 -6.94 -22.44
N TYR A 34 -20.94 -6.09 -22.28
CA TYR A 34 -20.67 -5.36 -21.02
C TYR A 34 -21.93 -4.71 -20.41
N GLU A 35 -22.70 -4.00 -21.23
CA GLU A 35 -23.93 -3.31 -20.80
C GLU A 35 -25.03 -4.26 -20.34
N GLU A 36 -25.10 -5.48 -20.86
CA GLU A 36 -26.03 -6.52 -20.38
C GLU A 36 -25.58 -7.07 -19.01
N GLN A 37 -24.28 -7.29 -18.83
CA GLN A 37 -23.72 -7.74 -17.55
C GLN A 37 -23.92 -6.70 -16.45
N MET A 38 -23.65 -5.42 -16.74
CA MET A 38 -23.87 -4.32 -15.80
C MET A 38 -25.36 -4.18 -15.43
N ARG A 39 -26.28 -4.26 -16.41
CA ARG A 39 -27.71 -4.27 -16.13
C ARG A 39 -28.13 -5.42 -15.24
N ALA A 40 -27.61 -6.62 -15.47
CA ALA A 40 -27.88 -7.78 -14.63
C ALA A 40 -27.36 -7.59 -13.19
N LEU A 41 -26.15 -7.06 -13.01
CA LEU A 41 -25.59 -6.73 -11.70
C LEU A 41 -26.47 -5.72 -10.94
N PHE A 42 -26.91 -4.65 -11.61
CA PHE A 42 -27.78 -3.65 -10.98
C PHE A 42 -29.20 -4.17 -10.71
N ALA A 43 -29.73 -5.06 -11.56
CA ALA A 43 -31.04 -5.66 -11.39
C ALA A 43 -31.15 -6.50 -10.10
N GLN A 44 -30.04 -7.02 -9.60
CA GLN A 44 -30.00 -7.74 -8.33
C GLN A 44 -30.27 -6.83 -7.12
N GLY A 45 -30.21 -5.50 -7.26
CA GLY A 45 -30.48 -4.58 -6.13
C GLY A 45 -29.44 -4.69 -5.01
N LEU A 46 -28.20 -5.08 -5.34
CA LEU A 46 -27.07 -5.11 -4.41
C LEU A 46 -26.78 -3.71 -3.83
N PHE A 47 -25.87 -3.64 -2.84
CA PHE A 47 -25.46 -2.44 -2.08
C PHE A 47 -25.60 -1.11 -2.82
N TYR A 48 -25.08 -1.04 -4.05
CA TYR A 48 -25.26 0.08 -4.96
C TYR A 48 -25.93 -0.40 -6.26
N SER A 49 -27.18 0.00 -6.47
CA SER A 49 -27.90 -0.15 -7.75
C SER A 49 -27.62 1.04 -8.68
N ASP A 50 -28.16 1.03 -9.90
CA ASP A 50 -28.13 2.16 -10.85
C ASP A 50 -29.08 3.33 -10.45
N SER A 51 -29.63 3.31 -9.23
CA SER A 51 -30.51 4.36 -8.72
C SER A 51 -29.86 5.73 -8.63
N PHE A 52 -28.54 5.80 -8.42
CA PHE A 52 -27.79 7.06 -8.43
C PHE A 52 -27.82 7.71 -9.82
N SER A 53 -27.41 7.00 -10.88
CA SER A 53 -27.42 7.58 -12.23
C SER A 53 -28.83 7.85 -12.72
N LYS A 54 -29.82 7.02 -12.36
CA LYS A 54 -31.25 7.29 -12.64
C LYS A 54 -31.71 8.59 -11.99
N ALA A 55 -31.38 8.80 -10.71
CA ALA A 55 -31.74 10.03 -9.99
C ALA A 55 -31.02 11.26 -10.55
N MET A 56 -29.73 11.16 -10.88
CA MET A 56 -28.98 12.25 -11.51
C MET A 56 -29.50 12.60 -12.91
N ARG A 57 -29.94 11.59 -13.69
CA ARG A 57 -30.62 11.79 -14.99
C ARG A 57 -31.98 12.46 -14.83
N ALA A 58 -32.76 12.09 -13.81
CA ALA A 58 -34.02 12.75 -13.49
C ALA A 58 -33.85 14.23 -13.12
N LEU A 59 -32.67 14.60 -12.61
CA LEU A 59 -32.26 15.99 -12.35
C LEU A 59 -31.69 16.71 -13.59
N GLY A 60 -31.71 16.08 -14.77
CA GLY A 60 -31.28 16.69 -16.04
C GLY A 60 -29.82 16.45 -16.44
N ASN A 61 -29.07 15.63 -15.70
CA ASN A 61 -27.65 15.37 -15.97
C ASN A 61 -27.44 14.14 -16.87
N GLU A 62 -26.30 14.07 -17.55
CA GLU A 62 -25.84 12.81 -18.15
C GLU A 62 -25.15 11.99 -17.05
N ALA A 63 -25.65 10.81 -16.71
CA ALA A 63 -25.10 10.02 -15.61
C ALA A 63 -24.92 8.54 -15.94
N SER A 64 -23.79 7.98 -15.51
CA SER A 64 -23.43 6.57 -15.66
C SER A 64 -22.79 6.02 -14.39
N ASP A 65 -22.84 4.70 -14.23
CA ASP A 65 -22.35 3.96 -13.07
C ASP A 65 -21.35 2.88 -13.51
N ILE A 66 -20.22 2.77 -12.81
CA ILE A 66 -19.23 1.70 -12.99
C ILE A 66 -19.05 0.93 -11.69
N VAL A 67 -19.19 -0.39 -11.77
CA VAL A 67 -18.73 -1.35 -10.75
C VAL A 67 -17.33 -1.81 -11.14
N TYR A 68 -16.32 -1.07 -10.69
CA TYR A 68 -14.96 -1.18 -11.22
C TYR A 68 -14.23 -2.47 -10.80
N ASP A 69 -14.75 -3.19 -9.80
CA ASP A 69 -14.21 -4.45 -9.29
C ASP A 69 -14.98 -5.70 -9.77
N ALA A 70 -15.99 -5.55 -10.63
CA ALA A 70 -16.69 -6.66 -11.29
C ALA A 70 -15.85 -7.24 -12.44
N LYS A 71 -14.86 -8.09 -12.11
CA LYS A 71 -13.83 -8.55 -13.04
C LYS A 71 -14.35 -9.00 -14.41
N ILE A 72 -15.32 -9.92 -14.47
CA ILE A 72 -15.83 -10.48 -15.74
C ILE A 72 -16.41 -9.38 -16.65
N ALA A 73 -17.21 -8.47 -16.09
CA ALA A 73 -17.76 -7.34 -16.84
C ALA A 73 -16.64 -6.39 -17.32
N GLN A 74 -15.66 -6.09 -16.46
CA GLN A 74 -14.55 -5.19 -16.81
C GLN A 74 -13.65 -5.77 -17.92
N GLU A 75 -13.32 -7.07 -17.85
CA GLU A 75 -12.58 -7.77 -18.90
C GLU A 75 -13.38 -7.82 -20.22
N THR A 76 -14.71 -7.97 -20.13
CA THR A 76 -15.59 -7.90 -21.30
C THR A 76 -15.58 -6.52 -21.95
N TRP A 77 -15.68 -5.44 -21.15
CA TRP A 77 -15.56 -4.07 -21.65
C TRP A 77 -14.22 -3.84 -22.37
N ALA A 78 -13.12 -4.30 -21.77
CA ALA A 78 -11.79 -4.14 -22.33
C ALA A 78 -11.67 -4.87 -23.69
N ARG A 79 -12.19 -6.09 -23.78
CA ARG A 79 -12.25 -6.87 -25.04
C ARG A 79 -13.09 -6.18 -26.11
N GLU A 80 -14.28 -5.69 -25.76
CA GLU A 80 -15.19 -5.00 -26.69
C GLU A 80 -14.61 -3.70 -27.25
N ASN A 81 -13.83 -2.99 -26.42
CA ASN A 81 -13.23 -1.71 -26.79
C ASN A 81 -11.79 -1.83 -27.29
N GLY A 82 -11.25 -3.06 -27.42
CA GLY A 82 -9.86 -3.29 -27.82
C GLY A 82 -8.84 -2.64 -26.89
N PHE A 83 -9.16 -2.52 -25.60
CA PHE A 83 -8.36 -1.79 -24.61
C PHE A 83 -7.33 -2.72 -23.94
N PRO A 84 -6.02 -2.52 -24.14
CA PRO A 84 -5.00 -3.33 -23.50
C PRO A 84 -4.85 -2.96 -22.02
N TYR A 85 -4.62 -3.97 -21.17
CA TYR A 85 -4.35 -3.78 -19.75
C TYR A 85 -3.41 -4.87 -19.21
N GLU A 86 -2.66 -4.56 -18.16
CA GLU A 86 -1.85 -5.52 -17.41
C GLU A 86 -2.74 -6.35 -16.48
N PRO A 87 -2.76 -7.70 -16.59
CA PRO A 87 -3.60 -8.57 -15.77
C PRO A 87 -3.46 -8.37 -14.26
N ARG A 88 -2.30 -7.91 -13.76
CA ARG A 88 -2.12 -7.61 -12.33
C ARG A 88 -2.76 -6.28 -11.88
N ASN A 89 -2.96 -5.33 -12.80
CA ASN A 89 -3.49 -3.99 -12.53
C ASN A 89 -4.82 -3.69 -13.24
N TRP A 90 -5.46 -4.73 -13.80
CA TRP A 90 -6.68 -4.65 -14.61
C TRP A 90 -7.71 -3.67 -14.07
N ARG A 91 -7.96 -3.72 -12.75
CA ARG A 91 -8.98 -2.93 -12.06
C ARG A 91 -8.79 -1.43 -12.26
N HIS A 92 -7.56 -0.93 -12.10
CA HIS A 92 -7.27 0.49 -12.24
C HIS A 92 -7.08 0.87 -13.71
N GLU A 93 -6.42 0.04 -14.52
CA GLU A 93 -6.12 0.37 -15.92
C GLU A 93 -7.38 0.42 -16.78
N ILE A 94 -8.27 -0.57 -16.64
CA ILE A 94 -9.56 -0.60 -17.33
C ILE A 94 -10.42 0.59 -16.91
N LEU A 95 -10.49 0.87 -15.60
CA LEU A 95 -11.24 2.02 -15.08
C LEU A 95 -10.72 3.35 -15.65
N LEU A 96 -9.39 3.52 -15.72
CA LEU A 96 -8.78 4.71 -16.32
C LEU A 96 -9.11 4.82 -17.83
N GLY A 97 -9.17 3.69 -18.54
CA GLY A 97 -9.65 3.63 -19.93
C GLY A 97 -11.13 4.01 -20.07
N GLN A 98 -11.97 3.54 -19.16
CA GLN A 98 -13.40 3.90 -19.11
C GLN A 98 -13.61 5.39 -18.86
N ILE A 99 -12.83 5.99 -17.94
CA ILE A 99 -12.86 7.45 -17.71
C ILE A 99 -12.47 8.22 -18.97
N GLU A 100 -11.43 7.77 -19.69
CA GLU A 100 -11.00 8.38 -20.97
C GLU A 100 -12.06 8.26 -22.07
N SER A 101 -12.77 7.13 -22.13
CA SER A 101 -13.83 6.90 -23.11
C SER A 101 -15.09 7.71 -22.81
N ILE A 102 -15.53 7.73 -21.55
CA ILE A 102 -16.77 8.41 -21.11
C ILE A 102 -16.60 9.92 -21.10
N LYS A 103 -15.38 10.42 -20.81
CA LYS A 103 -15.06 11.84 -20.67
C LYS A 103 -16.01 12.60 -19.72
N PRO A 104 -16.19 12.17 -18.46
CA PRO A 104 -17.09 12.84 -17.53
C PRO A 104 -16.58 14.24 -17.10
N ASP A 105 -17.50 15.19 -16.92
CA ASP A 105 -17.23 16.47 -16.24
C ASP A 105 -16.98 16.25 -14.74
N VAL A 106 -17.73 15.33 -14.14
CA VAL A 106 -17.71 15.08 -12.70
C VAL A 106 -17.45 13.60 -12.46
N VAL A 107 -16.47 13.31 -11.62
CA VAL A 107 -16.17 11.96 -11.19
C VAL A 107 -16.57 11.83 -9.71
N TYR A 108 -17.46 10.89 -9.41
CA TYR A 108 -17.96 10.64 -8.06
C TYR A 108 -17.49 9.26 -7.58
N TYR A 109 -16.57 9.22 -6.63
CA TYR A 109 -16.11 7.98 -6.02
C TYR A 109 -16.89 7.68 -4.76
N GLN A 110 -17.42 6.47 -4.67
CA GLN A 110 -18.13 5.99 -3.49
C GLN A 110 -17.30 4.88 -2.85
N GLY A 111 -16.71 5.13 -1.68
CA GLY A 111 -15.79 4.19 -1.01
C GLY A 111 -14.64 4.89 -0.28
N GLY A 112 -13.55 4.17 -0.09
CA GLY A 112 -12.29 4.74 0.44
C GLY A 112 -11.39 5.25 -0.68
N ASN A 113 -10.09 5.00 -0.55
CA ASN A 113 -9.12 5.37 -1.58
C ASN A 113 -9.20 4.43 -2.80
N LEU A 114 -9.69 4.98 -3.92
CA LEU A 114 -9.88 4.24 -5.17
C LEU A 114 -8.56 3.97 -5.91
N PHE A 115 -7.66 4.94 -5.92
CA PHE A 115 -6.41 4.90 -6.69
C PHE A 115 -5.19 4.99 -5.77
N PRO A 116 -4.04 4.39 -6.13
CA PRO A 116 -2.76 4.73 -5.51
C PRO A 116 -2.47 6.23 -5.63
N GLU A 117 -1.76 6.81 -4.65
CA GLU A 117 -1.47 8.25 -4.58
C GLU A 117 -0.89 8.82 -5.88
N GLU A 118 -0.06 8.03 -6.57
CA GLU A 118 0.55 8.38 -7.86
C GLU A 118 -0.46 8.67 -8.97
N ILE A 119 -1.54 7.90 -9.03
CA ILE A 119 -2.63 8.12 -9.98
C ILE A 119 -3.47 9.32 -9.53
N GLN A 120 -3.67 9.49 -8.22
CA GLN A 120 -4.43 10.65 -7.68
C GLN A 120 -3.72 11.98 -7.99
N LYS A 121 -2.39 12.05 -7.81
CA LYS A 121 -1.56 13.23 -8.13
C LYS A 121 -1.64 13.64 -9.60
N THR A 122 -1.73 12.67 -10.49
CA THR A 122 -1.73 12.90 -11.94
C THR A 122 -3.14 12.90 -12.56
N PHE A 123 -4.18 12.63 -11.76
CA PHE A 123 -5.55 12.39 -12.25
C PHE A 123 -6.09 13.53 -13.11
N LEU A 124 -6.06 14.76 -12.60
CA LEU A 124 -6.56 15.94 -13.33
C LEU A 124 -5.69 16.33 -14.54
N SER A 125 -4.39 15.99 -14.50
CA SER A 125 -3.50 16.20 -15.65
C SER A 125 -3.72 15.18 -16.75
N ARG A 126 -4.04 13.94 -16.38
CA ARG A 126 -4.39 12.86 -17.30
C ARG A 126 -5.77 13.08 -17.93
N PHE A 127 -6.72 13.59 -17.14
CA PHE A 127 -8.10 13.81 -17.56
C PHE A 127 -8.47 15.29 -17.46
N PRO A 128 -7.95 16.17 -18.35
CA PRO A 128 -8.19 17.61 -18.28
C PRO A 128 -9.67 18.01 -18.49
N PHE A 129 -10.47 17.10 -19.04
CA PHE A 129 -11.92 17.25 -19.19
C PHE A 129 -12.66 17.12 -17.84
N VAL A 130 -12.09 16.46 -16.83
CA VAL A 130 -12.70 16.38 -15.51
C VAL A 130 -12.60 17.75 -14.83
N ARG A 131 -13.73 18.22 -14.32
CA ARG A 131 -13.88 19.53 -13.66
C ARG A 131 -14.01 19.41 -12.15
N LEU A 132 -14.48 18.27 -11.65
CA LEU A 132 -14.70 18.02 -10.23
C LEU A 132 -14.51 16.54 -9.89
N VAL A 133 -13.79 16.25 -8.80
CA VAL A 133 -13.71 14.91 -8.21
C VAL A 133 -14.37 14.91 -6.82
N ALA A 134 -15.47 14.18 -6.67
CA ALA A 134 -16.20 14.03 -5.41
C ALA A 134 -15.88 12.67 -4.78
N LEU A 135 -15.77 12.64 -3.45
CA LEU A 135 -15.58 11.42 -2.68
C LEU A 135 -16.69 11.26 -1.65
N ASN A 136 -17.31 10.08 -1.58
CA ASN A 136 -18.23 9.68 -0.54
C ASN A 136 -17.57 8.61 0.36
N LEU A 137 -17.22 9.02 1.58
CA LEU A 137 -16.53 8.22 2.58
C LEU A 137 -17.51 7.52 3.53
N SER A 138 -17.32 6.20 3.68
CA SER A 138 -17.96 5.40 4.74
C SER A 138 -17.05 5.19 5.97
N PHE A 139 -15.78 5.57 5.88
CA PHE A 139 -14.77 5.51 6.94
C PHE A 139 -13.71 6.60 6.73
N LEU A 140 -12.92 6.92 7.75
CA LEU A 140 -11.85 7.93 7.61
C LEU A 140 -10.69 7.40 6.75
N ILE A 141 -10.20 8.27 5.86
CA ILE A 141 -8.90 8.13 5.20
C ILE A 141 -7.91 9.15 5.78
N PRO A 142 -6.59 8.94 5.64
CA PRO A 142 -5.59 9.94 6.02
C PRO A 142 -5.94 11.35 5.52
N PRO A 143 -5.87 12.40 6.36
CA PRO A 143 -6.19 13.78 5.98
C PRO A 143 -5.45 14.27 4.73
N GLY A 144 -4.20 13.83 4.54
CA GLY A 144 -3.41 14.15 3.35
C GLY A 144 -4.00 13.58 2.05
N GLU A 145 -4.78 12.52 2.09
CA GLU A 145 -5.40 11.93 0.90
C GLU A 145 -6.71 12.62 0.53
N CYS A 146 -7.41 13.19 1.51
CA CYS A 146 -8.56 14.06 1.28
C CYS A 146 -8.23 15.25 0.38
N GLN A 147 -6.94 15.65 0.35
CA GLN A 147 -6.50 16.73 -0.50
C GLN A 147 -6.81 16.49 -1.96
N TYR A 148 -6.99 15.28 -2.49
CA TYR A 148 -7.18 15.05 -3.94
C TYR A 148 -8.63 15.25 -4.42
N TYR A 149 -9.55 15.55 -3.51
CA TYR A 149 -10.99 15.66 -3.79
C TYR A 149 -11.47 17.11 -3.65
N ASP A 150 -12.38 17.51 -4.54
CA ASP A 150 -12.98 18.85 -4.55
C ASP A 150 -14.21 18.96 -3.66
N LEU A 151 -14.88 17.83 -3.44
CA LEU A 151 -16.08 17.69 -2.62
C LEU A 151 -15.98 16.38 -1.82
N ILE A 152 -16.10 16.47 -0.50
CA ILE A 152 -16.11 15.30 0.39
C ILE A 152 -17.48 15.18 1.04
N ILE A 153 -18.07 14.01 0.88
CA ILE A 153 -19.35 13.60 1.44
C ILE A 153 -19.08 12.47 2.42
N VAL A 154 -19.78 12.48 3.55
CA VAL A 154 -19.68 11.44 4.59
C VAL A 154 -21.07 10.96 4.97
N GLY A 155 -21.19 9.69 5.34
CA GLY A 155 -22.46 9.09 5.77
C GLY A 155 -22.86 9.39 7.22
N ALA A 156 -21.99 9.98 8.03
CA ALA A 156 -22.22 10.16 9.48
C ALA A 156 -21.68 11.51 10.00
N PRO A 157 -22.40 12.21 10.90
CA PRO A 157 -21.95 13.46 11.52
C PRO A 157 -20.59 13.36 12.24
N LYS A 158 -20.27 12.23 12.87
CA LYS A 158 -18.97 11.97 13.49
C LYS A 158 -17.82 12.13 12.50
N LEU A 159 -17.93 11.52 11.32
CA LEU A 159 -16.89 11.63 10.28
C LEU A 159 -16.70 13.08 9.85
N LYS A 160 -17.79 13.85 9.73
CA LYS A 160 -17.72 15.29 9.45
C LYS A 160 -16.95 16.02 10.53
N ARG A 161 -17.27 15.80 11.81
CA ARG A 161 -16.56 16.43 12.95
C ARG A 161 -15.08 16.09 12.94
N GLN A 162 -14.73 14.82 12.68
CA GLN A 162 -13.34 14.36 12.62
C GLN A 162 -12.56 14.98 11.45
N LEU A 163 -13.16 15.11 10.26
CA LEU A 163 -12.54 15.78 9.12
C LEU A 163 -12.41 17.29 9.35
N HIS A 164 -13.44 17.94 9.90
CA HIS A 164 -13.42 19.38 10.20
C HIS A 164 -12.36 19.73 11.25
N ALA A 165 -12.14 18.87 12.24
CA ALA A 165 -11.04 19.01 13.20
C ALA A 165 -9.65 18.99 12.55
N ASN A 166 -9.54 18.44 11.33
CA ASN A 166 -8.32 18.45 10.51
C ASN A 166 -8.36 19.53 9.40
N GLY A 167 -9.27 20.51 9.48
CA GLY A 167 -9.41 21.58 8.50
C GLY A 167 -10.03 21.15 7.16
N ILE A 168 -10.57 19.94 7.07
CA ILE A 168 -11.14 19.38 5.83
C ILE A 168 -12.65 19.61 5.81
N GLN A 169 -13.10 20.39 4.83
CA GLN A 169 -14.53 20.61 4.59
C GLN A 169 -15.19 19.34 4.06
N SER A 170 -16.35 19.03 4.63
CA SER A 170 -17.15 17.85 4.27
C SER A 170 -18.62 18.02 4.62
N HIS A 171 -19.48 17.27 3.92
CA HIS A 171 -20.94 17.34 4.03
C HIS A 171 -21.53 15.98 4.42
N VAL A 172 -22.50 15.98 5.34
CA VAL A 172 -23.22 14.75 5.71
C VAL A 172 -24.33 14.51 4.70
N ILE A 173 -24.31 13.35 4.07
CA ILE A 173 -25.40 12.84 3.23
C ILE A 173 -25.56 11.35 3.56
N TYR A 174 -26.65 11.04 4.25
CA TYR A 174 -26.98 9.67 4.66
C TYR A 174 -27.32 8.78 3.47
N HIS A 175 -27.35 7.48 3.71
CA HIS A 175 -27.84 6.48 2.75
C HIS A 175 -29.32 6.72 2.39
N SER A 176 -29.77 5.95 1.40
CA SER A 176 -31.13 6.03 0.86
C SER A 176 -31.63 4.67 0.40
N PHE A 177 -32.94 4.54 0.33
CA PHE A 177 -33.65 3.36 -0.17
C PHE A 177 -34.07 3.53 -1.64
N ASP A 178 -33.65 2.59 -2.49
CA ASP A 178 -34.07 2.53 -3.89
C ASP A 178 -35.52 2.04 -4.01
N GLN A 179 -36.43 2.98 -4.24
CA GLN A 179 -37.87 2.70 -4.32
C GLN A 179 -38.25 1.73 -5.45
N SER A 180 -37.40 1.56 -6.47
CA SER A 180 -37.64 0.58 -7.53
C SER A 180 -37.63 -0.87 -7.04
N VAL A 181 -37.11 -1.12 -5.83
CA VAL A 181 -37.23 -2.41 -5.15
C VAL A 181 -38.70 -2.79 -4.96
N LEU A 182 -39.57 -1.85 -4.61
CA LEU A 182 -40.98 -2.12 -4.33
C LEU A 182 -41.74 -2.68 -5.54
N ALA A 183 -41.40 -2.22 -6.75
CA ALA A 183 -42.00 -2.72 -7.98
C ALA A 183 -41.54 -4.12 -8.37
N ARG A 184 -40.56 -4.69 -7.67
CA ARG A 184 -39.97 -6.02 -7.90
C ARG A 184 -40.32 -7.02 -6.79
N LEU A 185 -41.12 -6.60 -5.80
CA LEU A 185 -41.66 -7.48 -4.78
C LEU A 185 -43.06 -7.92 -5.21
N ASP A 186 -43.32 -9.23 -5.14
CA ASP A 186 -44.63 -9.79 -5.47
C ASP A 186 -45.53 -9.84 -4.22
N ALA A 187 -46.84 -10.08 -4.41
CA ALA A 187 -47.78 -10.17 -3.29
C ALA A 187 -47.34 -11.17 -2.20
N GLN A 188 -46.74 -12.29 -2.62
CA GLN A 188 -46.21 -13.31 -1.71
C GLN A 188 -45.04 -12.80 -0.86
N ASP A 189 -44.21 -11.90 -1.39
CA ASP A 189 -43.06 -11.31 -0.68
C ASP A 189 -43.50 -10.32 0.41
N THR A 190 -44.75 -9.88 0.38
CA THR A 190 -45.33 -8.96 1.39
C THR A 190 -46.06 -9.68 2.52
N ILE A 191 -46.15 -11.02 2.45
CA ILE A 191 -46.73 -11.83 3.54
C ILE A 191 -45.70 -11.91 4.66
N ARG A 192 -46.05 -11.34 5.83
CA ARG A 192 -45.13 -11.26 6.97
C ARG A 192 -45.08 -12.55 7.79
N ASP A 193 -44.43 -13.58 7.24
CA ASP A 193 -44.33 -14.91 7.84
C ASP A 193 -43.02 -15.16 8.64
N ILE A 194 -42.09 -14.20 8.64
CA ILE A 194 -40.88 -14.24 9.47
C ILE A 194 -41.13 -13.39 10.72
N GLY A 195 -41.15 -14.02 11.90
CA GLY A 195 -41.40 -13.33 13.17
C GLY A 195 -40.36 -12.25 13.47
N PHE A 196 -39.14 -12.68 13.81
CA PHE A 196 -38.06 -11.79 14.21
C PHE A 196 -36.79 -12.13 13.43
N SER A 197 -36.24 -11.15 12.70
CA SER A 197 -35.11 -11.39 11.80
C SER A 197 -33.92 -10.48 12.07
N PHE A 198 -32.71 -10.97 11.85
CA PHE A 198 -31.51 -10.16 11.63
C PHE A 198 -30.87 -10.61 10.31
N ILE A 199 -30.51 -9.65 9.46
CA ILE A 199 -29.85 -9.92 8.20
C ILE A 199 -28.58 -9.08 8.12
N GLY A 200 -27.43 -9.74 8.08
CA GLY A 200 -26.14 -9.06 8.09
C GLY A 200 -25.02 -9.94 8.66
N SER A 201 -23.83 -9.35 8.80
CA SER A 201 -22.69 -10.04 9.41
C SER A 201 -22.78 -9.99 10.94
N SER A 202 -22.71 -11.15 11.59
CA SER A 202 -22.53 -11.26 13.05
C SER A 202 -21.18 -10.73 13.52
N GLY A 203 -20.19 -10.69 12.62
CA GLY A 203 -18.79 -10.41 12.95
C GLY A 203 -17.89 -11.64 13.04
N CYS A 204 -18.44 -12.85 13.16
CA CYS A 204 -17.63 -14.08 13.26
C CYS A 204 -16.72 -14.27 12.05
N SER A 205 -17.23 -13.89 10.88
CA SER A 205 -16.60 -14.12 9.58
C SER A 205 -16.00 -12.86 8.94
N TYR A 206 -15.83 -11.76 9.70
CA TYR A 206 -15.36 -10.48 9.14
C TYR A 206 -13.83 -10.35 9.24
N PRO A 207 -13.08 -10.43 8.12
CA PRO A 207 -11.62 -10.48 8.16
C PRO A 207 -10.95 -9.13 8.45
N ALA A 208 -11.69 -8.00 8.33
CA ALA A 208 -11.09 -6.68 8.21
C ALA A 208 -11.20 -5.78 9.47
N MET A 209 -11.81 -6.23 10.57
CA MET A 209 -11.90 -5.53 11.89
C MET A 209 -12.84 -6.30 12.85
N PRO A 210 -12.51 -7.55 13.25
CA PRO A 210 -13.44 -8.43 13.96
C PRO A 210 -13.91 -7.87 15.31
N GLU A 211 -13.07 -7.10 16.00
CA GLU A 211 -13.35 -6.50 17.31
C GLU A 211 -14.48 -5.48 17.28
N THR A 212 -14.65 -4.78 16.14
CA THR A 212 -15.75 -3.81 16.01
C THR A 212 -17.13 -4.49 15.97
N HIS A 213 -17.15 -5.80 15.78
CA HIS A 213 -18.36 -6.61 15.66
C HIS A 213 -18.56 -7.57 16.84
N TRP A 214 -17.63 -7.67 17.81
CA TRP A 214 -17.77 -8.63 18.92
C TRP A 214 -18.96 -8.32 19.83
N SER A 215 -19.24 -7.05 20.08
CA SER A 215 -20.44 -6.64 20.84
C SER A 215 -21.72 -7.08 20.12
N ARG A 216 -21.76 -6.92 18.79
CA ARG A 216 -22.85 -7.40 17.93
C ARG A 216 -22.97 -8.93 18.00
N TYR A 217 -21.86 -9.65 17.84
CA TYR A 217 -21.85 -11.11 17.95
C TYR A 217 -22.44 -11.56 19.27
N LYS A 218 -21.99 -10.97 20.39
CA LYS A 218 -22.46 -11.32 21.72
C LYS A 218 -23.96 -11.03 21.88
N MET A 219 -24.41 -9.86 21.43
CA MET A 219 -25.82 -9.49 21.45
C MET A 219 -26.69 -10.46 20.64
N LEU A 220 -26.26 -10.82 19.43
CA LEU A 220 -26.97 -11.79 18.59
C LEU A 220 -27.00 -13.18 19.23
N SER A 221 -25.89 -13.64 19.82
CA SER A 221 -25.83 -14.92 20.54
C SER A 221 -26.83 -14.94 21.70
N ASP A 222 -26.86 -13.89 22.52
CA ASP A 222 -27.76 -13.81 23.67
C ASP A 222 -29.24 -13.74 23.24
N LEU A 223 -29.53 -13.02 22.15
CA LEU A 223 -30.88 -12.98 21.58
C LEU A 223 -31.30 -14.33 20.96
N LEU A 224 -30.39 -15.04 20.30
CA LEU A 224 -30.65 -16.37 19.74
C LEU A 224 -30.99 -17.40 20.82
N GLU A 225 -30.42 -17.26 22.02
CA GLU A 225 -30.74 -18.11 23.17
C GLU A 225 -32.13 -17.81 23.76
N ARG A 226 -32.54 -16.54 23.74
CA ARG A 226 -33.70 -16.06 24.51
C ARG A 226 -34.96 -15.83 23.67
N THR A 227 -34.81 -15.76 22.35
CA THR A 227 -35.89 -15.39 21.43
C THR A 227 -35.92 -16.31 20.22
N ASP A 228 -36.98 -16.23 19.43
CA ASP A 228 -37.09 -16.90 18.13
C ASP A 228 -36.45 -16.12 16.98
N LEU A 229 -35.44 -15.30 17.28
CA LEU A 229 -34.65 -14.58 16.30
C LEU A 229 -34.09 -15.54 15.24
N GLN A 230 -34.26 -15.17 13.98
CA GLN A 230 -33.68 -15.86 12.83
C GLN A 230 -32.60 -14.98 12.18
N VAL A 231 -31.42 -15.54 11.93
CA VAL A 231 -30.23 -14.81 11.48
C VAL A 231 -29.84 -15.25 10.07
N TRP A 232 -29.73 -14.33 9.12
CA TRP A 232 -29.14 -14.57 7.80
C TRP A 232 -27.72 -14.00 7.78
N GLU A 233 -26.71 -14.87 7.85
CA GLU A 233 -25.30 -14.48 7.97
C GLU A 233 -24.36 -15.30 7.07
N MET A 234 -23.17 -14.75 6.83
CA MET A 234 -22.08 -15.42 6.09
C MET A 234 -21.47 -16.55 6.93
N GLY A 235 -21.62 -17.81 6.53
CA GLY A 235 -21.15 -18.97 7.28
C GLY A 235 -19.68 -19.35 7.06
N ARG A 236 -18.70 -18.42 7.17
CA ARG A 236 -17.27 -18.82 7.12
C ARG A 236 -16.78 -19.19 8.52
N SER A 237 -15.91 -20.19 8.60
CA SER A 237 -15.33 -20.73 9.85
C SER A 237 -14.79 -19.63 10.79
N ALA A 238 -15.05 -19.79 12.08
CA ALA A 238 -14.52 -18.91 13.13
C ALA A 238 -12.98 -18.84 13.09
N PRO A 239 -12.38 -17.71 13.49
CA PRO A 239 -10.93 -17.61 13.64
C PRO A 239 -10.42 -18.66 14.66
N ASP A 240 -9.22 -19.21 14.41
CA ASP A 240 -8.59 -20.27 15.23
C ASP A 240 -8.58 -19.90 16.73
N PRO A 241 -9.09 -20.77 17.65
CA PRO A 241 -9.12 -20.53 19.10
C PRO A 241 -7.75 -20.16 19.71
N SER A 242 -6.65 -20.65 19.14
CA SER A 242 -5.28 -20.33 19.59
C SER A 242 -4.92 -18.85 19.40
N PHE A 243 -5.55 -18.19 18.43
CA PHE A 243 -5.40 -16.76 18.17
C PHE A 243 -6.14 -15.92 19.23
N VAL A 244 -7.36 -16.32 19.58
CA VAL A 244 -8.24 -15.63 20.56
C VAL A 244 -7.68 -15.70 21.99
N GLU A 245 -7.14 -16.84 22.40
CA GLU A 245 -6.56 -17.04 23.73
C GLU A 245 -5.27 -16.19 23.92
N HIS A 246 -4.52 -15.99 22.84
CA HIS A 246 -3.33 -15.13 22.81
C HIS A 246 -3.67 -13.64 23.01
N ILE A 247 -4.75 -13.16 22.37
CA ILE A 247 -5.21 -11.76 22.53
C ILE A 247 -5.74 -11.51 23.94
N SER A 248 -6.58 -12.41 24.47
CA SER A 248 -7.18 -12.27 25.81
C SER A 248 -6.12 -12.20 26.93
N ARG A 249 -5.04 -12.99 26.81
CA ARG A 249 -3.88 -12.92 27.73
C ARG A 249 -3.15 -11.58 27.63
N ILE A 250 -2.91 -11.07 26.42
CA ILE A 250 -2.21 -9.79 26.20
C ILE A 250 -3.04 -8.62 26.75
N SER A 251 -4.36 -8.61 26.52
CA SER A 251 -5.26 -7.57 27.03
C SER A 251 -5.34 -7.55 28.57
N LYS A 252 -5.33 -8.71 29.23
CA LYS A 252 -5.29 -8.79 30.72
C LYS A 252 -3.95 -8.32 31.31
N ILE A 253 -2.83 -8.61 30.64
CA ILE A 253 -1.49 -8.14 31.06
C ILE A 253 -1.39 -6.61 30.92
N LEU A 254 -1.99 -6.04 29.87
CA LEU A 254 -2.02 -4.59 29.64
C LEU A 254 -2.96 -3.85 30.60
N ALA A 255 -4.04 -4.47 31.06
CA ALA A 255 -4.99 -3.87 32.01
C ALA A 255 -4.50 -3.86 33.47
N GLN A 256 -3.56 -4.75 33.83
CA GLN A 256 -3.05 -4.90 35.21
C GLN A 256 -1.73 -4.16 35.47
N GLY A 257 -1.07 -3.63 34.44
CA GLY A 257 0.19 -2.91 34.56
C GLY A 257 0.09 -1.49 34.00
N GLY A 258 0.15 -0.48 34.86
CA GLY A 258 0.47 0.88 34.42
C GLY A 258 1.77 0.85 33.62
N LEU A 259 1.69 1.14 32.32
CA LEU A 259 2.80 0.87 31.39
C LEU A 259 3.98 1.82 31.61
N ASN A 260 5.06 1.27 32.18
CA ASN A 260 6.43 1.74 31.95
C ASN A 260 7.09 0.92 30.82
N ARG A 261 8.03 1.55 30.09
CA ARG A 261 8.79 1.05 28.91
C ARG A 261 9.30 -0.41 28.95
N VAL A 262 9.37 -1.04 30.11
CA VAL A 262 9.85 -2.42 30.30
C VAL A 262 8.77 -3.47 29.95
N GLY A 263 7.48 -3.16 30.11
CA GLY A 263 6.39 -4.08 29.76
C GLY A 263 6.26 -4.31 28.25
N GLU A 264 6.65 -3.33 27.44
CA GLU A 264 6.59 -3.38 25.97
C GLU A 264 7.62 -4.36 25.38
N THR A 265 8.81 -4.42 25.99
CA THR A 265 9.88 -5.37 25.64
C THR A 265 9.53 -6.81 26.00
N PHE A 266 8.82 -7.01 27.11
CA PHE A 266 8.37 -8.33 27.57
C PHE A 266 7.25 -8.90 26.68
N LEU A 267 6.31 -8.06 26.23
CA LEU A 267 5.26 -8.43 25.27
C LEU A 267 5.83 -8.77 23.88
N ARG A 268 6.85 -8.05 23.42
CA ARG A 268 7.58 -8.37 22.18
C ARG A 268 8.27 -9.74 22.25
N ARG A 269 8.78 -10.13 23.41
CA ARG A 269 9.40 -11.46 23.63
C ARG A 269 8.38 -12.60 23.64
N LEU A 270 7.21 -12.41 24.24
CA LEU A 270 6.15 -13.43 24.33
C LEU A 270 5.59 -13.83 22.96
N VAL A 271 5.42 -12.87 22.04
CA VAL A 271 4.90 -13.12 20.68
C VAL A 271 5.99 -13.65 19.72
N SER A 272 7.27 -13.58 20.12
CA SER A 272 8.41 -13.99 19.29
C SER A 272 8.82 -15.48 19.43
N PHE A 273 8.12 -16.28 20.24
CA PHE A 273 8.61 -17.60 20.65
C PHE A 273 8.49 -18.73 19.60
N GLU A 274 8.00 -18.49 18.37
CA GLU A 274 7.95 -19.52 17.31
C GLU A 274 8.39 -19.05 15.91
N GLY A 275 9.41 -18.20 15.83
CA GLY A 275 10.32 -18.16 14.66
C GLY A 275 9.73 -17.96 13.26
N LYS A 276 8.53 -17.38 13.14
CA LYS A 276 7.96 -16.89 11.88
C LYS A 276 7.75 -15.39 12.01
N VAL A 277 8.04 -14.68 10.90
CA VAL A 277 7.69 -13.29 10.62
C VAL A 277 6.47 -12.87 11.43
N ALA A 278 6.57 -11.79 12.22
CA ALA A 278 5.43 -11.22 12.92
C ALA A 278 4.32 -11.02 11.87
N SER A 279 3.35 -11.92 11.86
CA SER A 279 2.27 -11.90 10.89
C SER A 279 1.52 -10.59 11.09
N ASN A 280 0.85 -10.08 10.04
CA ASN A 280 -0.02 -8.91 10.12
C ASN A 280 -0.98 -8.96 11.33
N ALA A 281 -1.27 -10.17 11.84
CA ALA A 281 -2.02 -10.44 13.04
C ALA A 281 -1.42 -9.85 14.34
N GLY A 282 -0.09 -9.76 14.49
CA GLY A 282 0.57 -9.21 15.68
C GLY A 282 0.50 -7.68 15.79
N ILE A 283 0.48 -6.98 14.65
CA ILE A 283 0.30 -5.52 14.57
C ILE A 283 -1.17 -5.15 14.72
N GLU A 284 -2.06 -5.93 14.13
CA GLU A 284 -3.49 -5.82 14.39
C GLU A 284 -3.80 -6.11 15.87
N LEU A 285 -3.11 -7.06 16.53
CA LEU A 285 -3.20 -7.27 17.99
C LEU A 285 -2.87 -6.03 18.81
N ILE A 286 -1.84 -5.26 18.43
CA ILE A 286 -1.41 -4.06 19.14
C ILE A 286 -2.40 -2.90 18.90
N LYS A 287 -2.99 -2.81 17.70
CA LYS A 287 -4.09 -1.87 17.40
C LYS A 287 -5.38 -2.26 18.13
N MET A 288 -5.71 -3.56 18.18
CA MET A 288 -6.82 -4.14 18.95
C MET A 288 -6.65 -3.86 20.46
N ALA A 289 -5.44 -4.00 20.99
CA ALA A 289 -5.13 -3.69 22.38
C ALA A 289 -5.27 -2.18 22.69
N ARG A 290 -4.84 -1.30 21.78
CA ARG A 290 -5.05 0.16 21.90
C ARG A 290 -6.53 0.55 21.76
N GLY A 291 -7.28 -0.11 20.88
CA GLY A 291 -8.73 0.08 20.73
C GLY A 291 -9.50 -0.32 21.99
N ALA A 292 -9.14 -1.47 22.59
CA ALA A 292 -9.71 -1.93 23.85
C ALA A 292 -9.33 -1.03 25.05
N LEU A 293 -8.10 -0.51 25.10
CA LEU A 293 -7.66 0.43 26.14
C LEU A 293 -8.35 1.80 26.02
N ASN A 294 -8.61 2.29 24.81
CA ASN A 294 -9.34 3.55 24.60
C ASN A 294 -10.85 3.41 24.83
N ALA A 295 -11.44 2.23 24.57
CA ALA A 295 -12.84 1.93 24.91
C ALA A 295 -13.07 1.82 26.42
N GLY A 296 -12.02 1.54 27.22
CA GLY A 296 -12.10 1.51 28.69
C GLY A 296 -12.12 2.88 29.37
N ASN A 297 -11.84 3.98 28.65
CA ASN A 297 -11.69 5.32 29.25
C ASN A 297 -12.86 6.28 29.01
N ASN A 298 -13.85 5.91 28.18
CA ASN A 298 -15.08 6.69 28.00
C ASN A 298 -16.26 5.89 28.57
N GLY A 299 -16.80 6.37 29.69
CA GLY A 299 -17.77 5.67 30.54
C GLY A 299 -19.17 5.45 29.95
N SER A 300 -19.29 4.72 28.85
CA SER A 300 -20.53 4.06 28.43
C SER A 300 -20.35 2.55 28.57
N GLY A 301 -21.10 1.94 29.50
CA GLY A 301 -20.94 0.55 29.94
C GLY A 301 -21.09 -0.49 28.84
N HIS A 302 -20.00 -0.78 28.13
CA HIS A 302 -19.93 -1.86 27.15
C HIS A 302 -19.18 -3.06 27.72
N VAL A 303 -19.95 -4.14 27.85
CA VAL A 303 -19.59 -5.46 28.36
C VAL A 303 -18.29 -5.98 27.71
N ASN A 304 -17.41 -6.57 28.53
CA ASN A 304 -16.22 -7.34 28.12
C ASN A 304 -16.56 -8.37 27.03
N ALA A 305 -16.49 -7.99 25.75
CA ALA A 305 -16.82 -8.89 24.65
C ALA A 305 -15.61 -9.80 24.34
N ILE A 306 -15.73 -11.08 24.68
CA ILE A 306 -14.76 -12.13 24.35
C ILE A 306 -14.92 -12.45 22.86
N ALA A 307 -13.82 -12.62 22.13
CA ALA A 307 -13.87 -12.97 20.71
C ALA A 307 -14.58 -14.33 20.50
N PRO A 308 -15.39 -14.46 19.43
CA PRO A 308 -16.16 -15.68 19.18
C PRO A 308 -15.26 -16.87 18.87
N SER A 309 -15.49 -18.00 19.53
CA SER A 309 -14.77 -19.26 19.30
C SER A 309 -15.43 -20.18 18.27
N LYS A 310 -16.68 -19.89 17.90
CA LYS A 310 -17.51 -20.56 16.88
C LYS A 310 -18.38 -19.53 16.18
N CYS A 311 -18.90 -19.83 15.00
CA CYS A 311 -19.90 -18.96 14.38
C CYS A 311 -21.30 -19.27 14.89
N LEU A 312 -22.21 -18.28 14.85
CA LEU A 312 -23.56 -18.44 15.39
C LEU A 312 -24.30 -19.55 14.67
N ARG A 313 -24.07 -19.71 13.37
CA ARG A 313 -24.58 -20.86 12.61
C ARG A 313 -24.18 -22.23 13.16
N ASP A 314 -22.95 -22.37 13.68
CA ASP A 314 -22.51 -23.64 14.27
C ASP A 314 -23.15 -23.90 15.63
N LEU A 315 -23.52 -22.83 16.34
CA LEU A 315 -24.15 -22.88 17.67
C LEU A 315 -25.68 -23.05 17.59
N TYR A 316 -26.31 -22.42 16.60
CA TYR A 316 -27.77 -22.36 16.42
C TYR A 316 -28.15 -22.68 14.96
N PRO A 317 -27.89 -23.91 14.48
CA PRO A 317 -28.09 -24.28 13.08
C PRO A 317 -29.55 -24.12 12.62
N ASP A 318 -30.52 -24.31 13.53
CA ASP A 318 -31.94 -24.18 13.21
C ASP A 318 -32.44 -22.72 13.13
N LYS A 319 -31.65 -21.78 13.67
CA LYS A 319 -31.99 -20.34 13.70
C LYS A 319 -31.15 -19.52 12.73
N CYS A 320 -30.08 -20.07 12.18
CA CYS A 320 -29.18 -19.38 11.26
C CYS A 320 -29.33 -19.90 9.83
N ARG A 321 -29.45 -19.00 8.87
CA ARG A 321 -29.64 -19.28 7.44
C ARG A 321 -28.52 -18.72 6.59
N ASP A 322 -28.51 -19.15 5.32
CA ASP A 322 -27.63 -18.63 4.28
C ASP A 322 -27.73 -17.13 4.11
N ALA A 323 -26.58 -16.49 3.84
CA ALA A 323 -26.53 -15.07 3.61
C ALA A 323 -27.33 -14.74 2.34
N VAL A 324 -28.21 -13.77 2.45
CA VAL A 324 -29.00 -13.24 1.33
C VAL A 324 -28.51 -11.85 0.97
N PHE A 325 -28.54 -11.54 -0.32
CA PHE A 325 -28.12 -10.25 -0.88
C PHE A 325 -29.19 -9.71 -1.81
N GLY A 326 -29.16 -8.40 -2.05
CA GLY A 326 -29.98 -7.78 -3.08
C GLY A 326 -31.47 -8.06 -2.92
N MET A 327 -32.14 -8.47 -4.00
CA MET A 327 -33.58 -8.75 -3.99
C MET A 327 -33.98 -9.85 -2.99
N ASP A 328 -33.19 -10.90 -2.81
CA ASP A 328 -33.50 -11.95 -1.83
C ASP A 328 -33.45 -11.41 -0.39
N MET A 329 -32.50 -10.51 -0.12
CA MET A 329 -32.44 -9.79 1.15
C MET A 329 -33.67 -8.89 1.34
N TYR A 330 -34.10 -8.17 0.31
CA TYR A 330 -35.31 -7.33 0.38
C TYR A 330 -36.58 -8.15 0.59
N ARG A 331 -36.68 -9.34 -0.02
CA ARG A 331 -37.79 -10.29 0.21
C ARG A 331 -37.84 -10.76 1.65
N VAL A 332 -36.68 -11.14 2.21
CA VAL A 332 -36.59 -11.52 3.63
C VAL A 332 -37.03 -10.37 4.52
N LEU A 333 -36.54 -9.15 4.27
CA LEU A 333 -36.96 -7.97 5.02
C LEU A 333 -38.46 -7.68 4.91
N ALA A 334 -39.04 -7.77 3.71
CA ALA A 334 -40.46 -7.51 3.48
C ALA A 334 -41.37 -8.53 4.19
N ARG A 335 -40.91 -9.79 4.25
CA ARG A 335 -41.54 -10.89 4.99
C ARG A 335 -41.34 -10.82 6.51
N SER A 336 -40.48 -9.95 7.01
CA SER A 336 -40.27 -9.79 8.44
C SER A 336 -41.38 -8.97 9.09
N ARG A 337 -41.93 -9.51 10.19
CA ARG A 337 -42.79 -8.75 11.12
C ARG A 337 -41.91 -7.72 11.83
N VAL A 338 -40.85 -8.17 12.50
CA VAL A 338 -39.84 -7.31 13.14
C VAL A 338 -38.46 -7.65 12.60
N THR A 339 -37.69 -6.64 12.20
CA THR A 339 -36.29 -6.82 11.84
C THR A 339 -35.37 -6.04 12.78
N LEU A 340 -34.39 -6.75 13.31
CA LEU A 340 -33.34 -6.21 14.15
C LEU A 340 -32.24 -5.61 13.28
N ASN A 341 -31.78 -4.42 13.66
CA ASN A 341 -30.56 -3.81 13.20
C ASN A 341 -29.66 -3.49 14.39
N ILE A 342 -28.35 -3.70 14.22
CA ILE A 342 -27.35 -3.45 15.26
C ILE A 342 -26.15 -2.75 14.61
N HIS A 343 -25.85 -1.52 15.01
CA HIS A 343 -24.63 -0.85 14.53
C HIS A 343 -23.37 -1.47 15.15
N THR A 344 -22.23 -1.31 14.48
CA THR A 344 -20.93 -1.71 15.07
C THR A 344 -20.47 -0.64 16.05
N VAL A 345 -19.53 -0.96 16.93
CA VAL A 345 -18.91 0.04 17.82
C VAL A 345 -18.18 1.16 17.05
N ALA A 346 -17.90 0.96 15.76
CA ALA A 346 -17.33 2.01 14.92
C ALA A 346 -18.27 3.22 14.77
N ALA A 347 -19.59 2.98 14.87
CA ALA A 347 -20.61 4.01 14.82
C ALA A 347 -20.61 4.90 16.08
N ASP A 348 -20.12 4.40 17.22
CA ASP A 348 -19.75 5.22 18.40
C ASP A 348 -20.88 6.13 18.89
N GLY A 349 -22.06 5.54 19.10
CA GLY A 349 -23.26 6.25 19.54
C GLY A 349 -23.96 7.06 18.44
N GLU A 350 -23.55 6.94 17.18
CA GLU A 350 -24.31 7.39 16.01
C GLU A 350 -24.92 6.21 15.25
N VAL A 351 -25.92 6.50 14.43
CA VAL A 351 -26.71 5.53 13.65
C VAL A 351 -26.87 6.01 12.20
N GLY A 352 -27.35 5.12 11.33
CA GLY A 352 -27.67 5.45 9.93
C GLY A 352 -27.01 4.54 8.92
N ASN A 353 -26.76 3.27 9.27
CA ASN A 353 -26.32 2.27 8.27
C ASN A 353 -27.43 1.99 7.24
N MET A 354 -27.09 1.33 6.13
CA MET A 354 -28.06 1.06 5.05
C MET A 354 -29.29 0.27 5.50
N ARG A 355 -29.11 -0.67 6.44
CA ARG A 355 -30.18 -1.55 6.93
C ARG A 355 -31.38 -0.77 7.46
N MET A 356 -31.16 0.39 8.08
CA MET A 356 -32.25 1.24 8.57
C MET A 356 -33.20 1.66 7.43
N PHE A 357 -32.63 2.04 6.28
CA PHE A 357 -33.39 2.50 5.11
C PHE A 357 -33.95 1.32 4.30
N GLU A 358 -33.21 0.22 4.20
CA GLU A 358 -33.65 -1.00 3.50
C GLU A 358 -34.86 -1.62 4.19
N ALA A 359 -34.80 -1.77 5.51
CA ALA A 359 -35.88 -2.34 6.32
C ALA A 359 -37.15 -1.50 6.26
N THR A 360 -37.04 -0.22 6.62
CA THR A 360 -38.19 0.70 6.61
C THR A 360 -38.73 0.92 5.20
N GLY A 361 -37.85 0.95 4.18
CA GLY A 361 -38.23 1.14 2.78
C GLY A 361 -39.14 0.05 2.23
N VAL A 362 -38.88 -1.22 2.55
CA VAL A 362 -39.78 -2.34 2.20
C VAL A 362 -40.94 -2.50 3.18
N GLY A 363 -41.02 -1.63 4.20
CA GLY A 363 -42.09 -1.62 5.19
C GLY A 363 -41.90 -2.59 6.34
N ALA A 364 -40.71 -3.11 6.63
CA ALA A 364 -40.47 -3.89 7.84
C ALA A 364 -40.56 -3.01 9.10
N CYS A 365 -41.08 -3.55 10.21
CA CYS A 365 -40.96 -2.87 11.51
C CYS A 365 -39.51 -2.98 11.99
N LEU A 366 -38.79 -1.86 12.00
CA LEU A 366 -37.40 -1.82 12.41
C LEU A 366 -37.27 -1.69 13.93
N LEU A 367 -36.51 -2.60 14.54
CA LEU A 367 -36.00 -2.50 15.90
C LEU A 367 -34.48 -2.28 15.82
N THR A 368 -33.96 -1.18 16.36
CA THR A 368 -32.54 -0.80 16.21
C THR A 368 -31.97 -0.20 17.48
N ASP A 369 -30.65 -0.24 17.63
CA ASP A 369 -29.95 0.47 18.71
C ASP A 369 -30.16 1.99 18.60
N ASP A 370 -30.22 2.67 19.75
CA ASP A 370 -30.40 4.11 19.82
C ASP A 370 -29.13 4.90 19.46
N GLY A 371 -29.31 6.12 18.93
CA GLY A 371 -28.23 6.98 18.48
C GLY A 371 -28.46 8.47 18.70
N THR A 372 -27.37 9.20 18.88
CA THR A 372 -27.36 10.66 19.11
C THR A 372 -27.89 11.46 17.92
N ASN A 373 -27.75 10.96 16.69
CA ASN A 373 -28.23 11.59 15.46
C ASN A 373 -29.57 11.00 14.96
N MET A 374 -30.30 10.27 15.81
CA MET A 374 -31.53 9.60 15.37
C MET A 374 -32.58 10.57 14.81
N ALA A 375 -32.71 11.76 15.42
CA ALA A 375 -33.67 12.78 15.01
C ALA A 375 -33.44 13.31 13.58
N ASP A 376 -32.23 13.14 13.02
CA ASP A 376 -31.94 13.48 11.63
C ASP A 376 -32.60 12.48 10.65
N LEU A 377 -32.87 11.26 11.13
CA LEU A 377 -33.32 10.12 10.35
C LEU A 377 -34.80 9.83 10.61
N PHE A 378 -35.15 9.44 11.83
CA PHE A 378 -36.47 8.93 12.20
C PHE A 378 -36.92 9.43 13.57
N ASP A 379 -38.24 9.49 13.78
CA ASP A 379 -38.84 9.71 15.09
C ASP A 379 -38.93 8.40 15.89
N LYS A 380 -38.40 8.42 17.11
CA LYS A 380 -38.28 7.23 17.97
C LYS A 380 -39.65 6.76 18.42
N ASP A 381 -39.84 5.44 18.42
CA ASP A 381 -41.04 4.71 18.81
C ASP A 381 -42.32 5.11 18.03
N ARG A 382 -42.21 5.98 17.02
CA ARG A 382 -43.28 6.31 16.06
C ARG A 382 -42.98 5.76 14.66
N GLU A 383 -41.77 5.97 14.16
CA GLU A 383 -41.37 5.57 12.80
C GLU A 383 -40.47 4.33 12.81
N ILE A 384 -39.73 4.15 13.90
CA ILE A 384 -38.88 2.98 14.19
C ILE A 384 -38.91 2.73 15.70
N VAL A 385 -38.53 1.53 16.15
CA VAL A 385 -38.39 1.25 17.59
C VAL A 385 -36.92 1.21 17.97
N THR A 386 -36.55 1.90 19.05
CA THR A 386 -35.16 1.92 19.53
C THR A 386 -34.97 1.11 20.81
N TYR A 387 -33.77 0.60 21.05
CA TYR A 387 -33.38 0.00 22.34
C TYR A 387 -31.99 0.49 22.78
N SER A 388 -31.75 0.47 24.09
CA SER A 388 -30.47 0.84 24.72
C SER A 388 -29.81 -0.31 25.46
N SER A 389 -30.48 -1.45 25.60
CA SER A 389 -29.95 -2.64 26.27
C SER A 389 -30.48 -3.94 25.65
N LEU A 390 -29.82 -5.06 25.95
CA LEU A 390 -30.28 -6.40 25.56
C LEU A 390 -31.68 -6.70 26.09
N GLY A 391 -31.95 -6.40 27.37
CA GLY A 391 -33.25 -6.66 27.99
C GLY A 391 -34.37 -5.83 27.36
N GLU A 392 -34.11 -4.56 27.08
CA GLU A 392 -35.08 -3.71 26.37
C GLU A 392 -35.32 -4.18 24.94
N CYS A 393 -34.27 -4.64 24.24
CA CYS A 393 -34.42 -5.23 22.90
C CYS A 393 -35.31 -6.49 22.94
N GLU A 394 -35.12 -7.36 23.93
CA GLU A 394 -35.91 -8.57 24.13
C GLU A 394 -37.38 -8.23 24.42
N GLU A 395 -37.63 -7.33 25.38
CA GLU A 395 -38.97 -6.87 25.76
C GLU A 395 -39.70 -6.21 24.58
N LYS A 396 -39.05 -5.28 23.88
CA LYS A 396 -39.66 -4.59 22.74
C LYS A 396 -39.88 -5.52 21.55
N ALA A 397 -38.99 -6.49 21.31
CA ALA A 397 -39.22 -7.50 20.29
C ALA A 397 -40.46 -8.34 20.61
N ALA A 398 -40.58 -8.85 21.84
CA ALA A 398 -41.75 -9.61 22.28
C ALA A 398 -43.05 -8.79 22.16
N TYR A 399 -43.04 -7.55 22.67
CA TYR A 399 -44.17 -6.64 22.59
C TYR A 399 -44.63 -6.41 21.13
N LEU A 400 -43.71 -6.13 20.21
CA LEU A 400 -44.04 -5.92 18.79
C LEU A 400 -44.57 -7.18 18.09
N LEU A 401 -44.15 -8.37 18.53
CA LEU A 401 -44.65 -9.65 17.99
C LEU A 401 -46.05 -10.01 18.50
N GLU A 402 -46.42 -9.54 19.69
CA GLU A 402 -47.74 -9.74 20.28
C GLU A 402 -48.77 -8.67 19.87
N HIS A 403 -48.31 -7.49 19.44
CA HIS A 403 -49.17 -6.33 19.15
C HIS A 403 -49.13 -5.93 17.66
N ASP A 404 -49.87 -6.67 16.83
CA ASP A 404 -49.91 -6.46 15.37
C ASP A 404 -50.23 -5.02 14.95
N SER A 405 -51.28 -4.42 15.52
CA SER A 405 -51.72 -3.07 15.15
C SER A 405 -50.65 -2.02 15.43
N VAL A 406 -49.95 -2.12 16.56
CA VAL A 406 -48.89 -1.16 16.94
C VAL A 406 -47.70 -1.31 16.00
N ARG A 407 -47.27 -2.55 15.77
CA ARG A 407 -46.16 -2.87 14.86
C ARG A 407 -46.44 -2.38 13.44
N GLU A 408 -47.64 -2.62 12.92
CA GLU A 408 -48.02 -2.19 11.57
C GLU A 408 -48.11 -0.66 11.43
N GLN A 409 -48.59 0.03 12.47
CA GLN A 409 -48.61 1.49 12.51
C GLN A 409 -47.19 2.06 12.43
N ILE A 410 -46.26 1.53 13.24
CA ILE A 410 -44.86 1.97 13.25
C ILE A 410 -44.18 1.65 11.92
N ALA A 411 -44.34 0.44 11.41
CA ALA A 411 -43.77 0.01 10.13
C ALA A 411 -44.23 0.90 8.96
N ARG A 412 -45.53 1.26 8.94
CA ARG A 412 -46.09 2.16 7.93
C ARG A 412 -45.51 3.57 8.06
N ALA A 413 -45.45 4.13 9.26
CA ALA A 413 -44.88 5.45 9.50
C ALA A 413 -43.38 5.51 9.11
N GLY A 414 -42.61 4.46 9.42
CA GLY A 414 -41.22 4.32 9.00
C GLY A 414 -41.06 4.24 7.48
N GLN A 415 -41.93 3.49 6.79
CA GLN A 415 -41.94 3.43 5.34
C GLN A 415 -42.28 4.77 4.71
N GLU A 416 -43.32 5.45 5.18
CA GLU A 416 -43.71 6.78 4.72
C GLU A 416 -42.57 7.78 4.89
N ARG A 417 -41.87 7.77 6.04
CA ARG A 417 -40.68 8.58 6.27
C ARG A 417 -39.58 8.28 5.25
N THR A 418 -39.24 7.00 5.04
CA THR A 418 -38.19 6.60 4.10
C THR A 418 -38.51 6.99 2.67
N LEU A 419 -39.75 6.78 2.22
CA LEU A 419 -40.16 7.11 0.85
C LEU A 419 -40.28 8.63 0.61
N ARG A 420 -40.53 9.42 1.67
CA ARG A 420 -40.57 10.88 1.58
C ARG A 420 -39.17 11.50 1.56
N ASP A 421 -38.29 11.07 2.46
CA ASP A 421 -37.07 11.83 2.82
C ASP A 421 -35.76 11.08 2.53
N HIS A 422 -35.79 9.76 2.37
CA HIS A 422 -34.58 8.93 2.32
C HIS A 422 -34.45 8.16 1.01
N THR A 423 -34.67 8.86 -0.11
CA THR A 423 -34.64 8.29 -1.46
C THR A 423 -33.42 8.77 -2.26
N PRO A 424 -32.98 7.99 -3.28
CA PRO A 424 -31.90 8.40 -4.16
C PRO A 424 -32.11 9.78 -4.77
N ILE A 425 -33.33 10.14 -5.16
CA ILE A 425 -33.63 11.46 -5.73
C ILE A 425 -33.40 12.60 -4.73
N LYS A 426 -33.73 12.41 -3.45
CA LYS A 426 -33.47 13.41 -2.39
C LYS A 426 -31.98 13.54 -2.12
N ARG A 427 -31.25 12.41 -2.01
CA ARG A 427 -29.79 12.44 -1.79
C ARG A 427 -29.05 13.02 -2.99
N CYS A 428 -29.38 12.59 -4.19
CA CYS A 428 -28.79 13.08 -5.43
C CYS A 428 -29.13 14.55 -5.66
N GLY A 429 -30.34 15.02 -5.28
CA GLY A 429 -30.67 16.45 -5.31
C GLY A 429 -29.68 17.26 -4.48
N ARG A 430 -29.43 16.84 -3.24
CA ARG A 430 -28.45 17.53 -2.38
C ARG A 430 -27.02 17.42 -2.91
N ILE A 431 -26.63 16.26 -3.44
CA ILE A 431 -25.30 16.08 -4.07
C ILE A 431 -25.17 17.00 -5.29
N HIS A 432 -26.23 17.11 -6.10
CA HIS A 432 -26.26 17.94 -7.31
C HIS A 432 -26.11 19.42 -6.97
N GLU A 433 -26.80 19.91 -5.93
CA GLU A 433 -26.62 21.27 -5.40
C GLU A 433 -25.16 21.56 -5.02
N LEU A 434 -24.54 20.67 -4.23
CA LEU A 434 -23.15 20.82 -3.79
C LEU A 434 -22.17 20.79 -4.98
N ILE A 435 -22.43 19.95 -5.99
CA ILE A 435 -21.64 19.92 -7.21
C ILE A 435 -21.78 21.23 -7.99
N LEU A 436 -23.00 21.76 -8.16
CA LEU A 436 -23.22 23.03 -8.85
C LEU A 436 -22.55 24.20 -8.12
N GLU A 437 -22.66 24.27 -6.79
CA GLU A 437 -21.95 25.25 -5.96
C GLU A 437 -20.45 25.18 -6.22
N ARG A 438 -19.88 23.97 -6.23
CA ARG A 438 -18.44 23.77 -6.42
C ARG A 438 -17.97 24.04 -7.85
N LEU A 439 -18.79 23.73 -8.86
CA LEU A 439 -18.53 24.01 -10.27
C LEU A 439 -18.63 25.52 -10.60
N ARG A 440 -19.43 26.29 -9.86
CA ARG A 440 -19.56 27.75 -9.98
C ARG A 440 -18.44 28.50 -9.25
N GLY A 441 -17.87 27.90 -8.19
CA GLY A 441 -16.72 28.44 -7.49
C GLY A 441 -15.42 28.42 -8.31
N PRO A 442 -14.34 29.06 -7.84
CA PRO A 442 -13.06 28.99 -8.50
C PRO A 442 -12.66 27.52 -8.64
N ARG A 443 -12.36 27.14 -9.89
CA ARG A 443 -11.81 25.82 -10.22
C ARG A 443 -10.64 25.64 -9.28
N ARG A 444 -10.56 24.49 -8.61
CA ARG A 444 -9.32 24.13 -7.92
C ARG A 444 -8.23 24.32 -8.96
N ALA A 445 -7.25 25.21 -8.69
CA ALA A 445 -5.99 25.10 -9.40
C ALA A 445 -5.55 23.69 -9.08
N GLY A 446 -5.73 22.75 -10.03
CA GLY A 446 -5.21 21.40 -9.87
C GLY A 446 -3.81 21.59 -9.34
N VAL A 447 -3.50 21.00 -8.16
CA VAL A 447 -2.27 21.29 -7.39
C VAL A 447 -1.22 21.68 -8.39
N PRO A 448 -0.76 22.95 -8.46
CA PRO A 448 -0.06 23.41 -9.65
C PRO A 448 1.01 22.39 -9.98
N LEU A 449 0.75 21.61 -11.04
CA LEU A 449 1.82 21.20 -11.91
C LEU A 449 2.36 22.56 -12.27
N ALA A 450 3.52 22.92 -11.68
CA ALA A 450 4.30 23.96 -12.31
C ALA A 450 4.26 23.62 -13.79
N THR A 451 3.82 24.61 -14.54
CA THR A 451 3.88 24.63 -15.98
C THR A 451 5.05 23.78 -16.41
N ALA A 452 4.80 22.83 -17.31
CA ALA A 452 5.77 21.84 -17.80
C ALA A 452 7.01 22.44 -18.51
N LYS A 453 7.37 23.70 -18.22
CA LYS A 453 8.74 24.19 -18.23
C LYS A 453 9.39 23.87 -16.88
N GLU A 454 10.14 22.77 -16.86
CA GLU A 454 11.27 22.55 -15.95
C GLU A 454 10.97 22.74 -14.46
N ARG A 455 10.16 21.85 -13.85
CA ARG A 455 10.42 21.50 -12.44
C ARG A 455 11.42 20.36 -12.45
N LEU A 456 12.67 20.75 -12.29
CA LEU A 456 13.77 19.83 -12.08
C LEU A 456 13.53 19.13 -10.75
N THR A 457 13.59 17.81 -10.82
CA THR A 457 13.53 16.92 -9.69
C THR A 457 14.64 17.27 -8.70
N PRO A 458 14.36 17.67 -7.43
CA PRO A 458 15.42 17.91 -6.45
C PRO A 458 16.27 16.65 -6.27
N LEU A 459 17.58 16.81 -6.22
CA LEU A 459 18.53 15.70 -6.11
C LEU A 459 19.42 15.92 -4.89
N ASN A 460 19.37 15.02 -3.92
CA ASN A 460 20.30 14.99 -2.80
C ASN A 460 21.36 13.92 -3.03
N ILE A 461 22.61 14.28 -2.88
CA ILE A 461 23.76 13.38 -2.94
C ILE A 461 24.27 13.21 -1.52
N ALA A 462 24.27 11.99 -1.00
CA ALA A 462 24.66 11.69 0.37
C ALA A 462 25.91 10.81 0.40
N THR A 463 26.92 11.22 1.18
CA THR A 463 28.11 10.40 1.45
C THR A 463 28.32 10.25 2.95
N MET A 464 28.78 9.07 3.34
CA MET A 464 28.90 8.66 4.74
C MET A 464 30.34 8.28 5.07
N VAL A 465 30.96 9.01 6.00
CA VAL A 465 32.36 8.81 6.41
C VAL A 465 32.40 8.52 7.91
N MET A 466 32.84 7.33 8.30
CA MET A 466 32.77 6.88 9.71
C MET A 466 34.16 6.72 10.36
N THR A 467 35.23 6.72 9.57
CA THR A 467 36.60 6.48 10.04
C THR A 467 37.59 7.45 9.40
N GLU A 468 38.74 7.70 10.04
CA GLU A 468 39.81 8.54 9.49
C GLU A 468 40.31 8.02 8.13
N ARG A 469 40.41 6.70 7.97
CA ARG A 469 40.78 6.06 6.71
C ARG A 469 39.79 6.42 5.60
N GLU A 470 38.49 6.32 5.87
CA GLU A 470 37.45 6.72 4.91
C GLU A 470 37.50 8.21 4.61
N ALA A 471 37.79 9.06 5.59
CA ALA A 471 37.96 10.49 5.37
C ALA A 471 39.13 10.77 4.41
N GLY A 472 40.24 10.05 4.56
CA GLY A 472 41.39 10.12 3.65
C GLY A 472 41.06 9.66 2.23
N LEU A 473 40.39 8.50 2.08
CA LEU A 473 39.97 8.00 0.76
C LEU A 473 38.96 8.93 0.08
N TYR A 474 38.00 9.43 0.86
CA TYR A 474 36.97 10.33 0.36
C TYR A 474 37.58 11.64 -0.12
N THR A 475 38.35 12.33 0.73
CA THR A 475 38.91 13.65 0.40
C THR A 475 40.08 13.59 -0.57
N GLY A 476 40.85 12.51 -0.55
CA GLY A 476 42.06 12.34 -1.35
C GLY A 476 41.87 11.64 -2.69
N VAL A 477 40.78 10.88 -2.89
CA VAL A 477 40.57 10.11 -4.13
C VAL A 477 39.14 10.23 -4.65
N ALA A 478 38.13 9.79 -3.90
CA ALA A 478 36.75 9.71 -4.40
C ALA A 478 36.14 11.08 -4.73
N LEU A 479 36.19 12.03 -3.80
CA LEU A 479 35.65 13.38 -3.99
C LEU A 479 36.38 14.14 -5.11
N PRO A 480 37.74 14.12 -5.20
CA PRO A 480 38.43 14.63 -6.39
C PRO A 480 37.90 14.07 -7.70
N CYS A 481 37.56 12.77 -7.75
CA CYS A 481 36.97 12.17 -8.94
C CYS A 481 35.56 12.72 -9.25
N HIS A 482 34.74 12.87 -8.21
CA HIS A 482 33.39 13.44 -8.33
C HIS A 482 33.41 14.93 -8.72
N LEU A 483 34.53 15.62 -8.49
CA LEU A 483 34.75 17.03 -8.83
C LEU A 483 35.41 17.26 -10.20
N SER A 484 35.49 16.25 -11.07
CA SER A 484 35.87 16.47 -12.46
C SER A 484 34.84 17.33 -13.19
N MET A 485 35.26 18.08 -14.21
CA MET A 485 34.41 19.09 -14.89
C MET A 485 33.09 18.52 -15.44
N LYS A 486 33.05 17.23 -15.81
CA LYS A 486 31.87 16.56 -16.37
C LYS A 486 30.96 15.92 -15.30
N ASN A 487 31.26 16.09 -14.00
CA ASN A 487 30.52 15.52 -12.88
C ASN A 487 29.84 16.62 -12.06
N LEU A 488 30.04 16.68 -10.73
CA LEU A 488 29.36 17.65 -9.86
C LEU A 488 29.46 19.12 -10.32
N PRO A 489 30.60 19.62 -10.84
CA PRO A 489 30.70 20.96 -11.42
C PRO A 489 29.70 21.24 -12.55
N SER A 490 29.33 20.23 -13.35
CA SER A 490 28.33 20.39 -14.42
C SER A 490 26.91 20.62 -13.88
N LEU A 491 26.70 20.39 -12.58
CA LEU A 491 25.42 20.59 -11.90
C LEU A 491 25.37 21.89 -11.06
N GLN A 492 26.37 22.77 -11.16
CA GLN A 492 26.47 23.97 -10.31
C GLN A 492 25.34 25.00 -10.50
N ASP A 493 24.75 25.04 -11.70
CA ASP A 493 23.70 25.99 -12.06
C ASP A 493 22.29 25.48 -11.70
N PHE A 494 22.21 24.33 -11.02
CA PHE A 494 20.97 23.63 -10.65
C PHE A 494 20.73 23.70 -9.13
N PRO A 495 20.01 24.74 -8.63
CA PRO A 495 19.89 25.01 -7.20
C PRO A 495 19.17 23.93 -6.39
N GLU A 496 18.45 23.04 -7.05
CA GLU A 496 17.77 21.88 -6.48
C GLU A 496 18.68 20.65 -6.27
N VAL A 497 19.93 20.71 -6.72
CA VAL A 497 20.96 19.71 -6.43
C VAL A 497 21.66 20.08 -5.13
N SER A 498 21.73 19.16 -4.17
CA SER A 498 22.34 19.38 -2.87
C SER A 498 23.21 18.21 -2.43
N TYR A 499 24.15 18.47 -1.53
CA TYR A 499 25.06 17.46 -0.99
C TYR A 499 24.91 17.35 0.53
N THR A 500 24.86 16.13 1.05
CA THR A 500 24.83 15.83 2.49
C THR A 500 26.03 14.95 2.85
N LEU A 501 26.90 15.43 3.73
CA LEU A 501 27.94 14.62 4.36
C LEU A 501 27.46 14.14 5.73
N PHE A 502 27.51 12.84 5.97
CA PHE A 502 27.31 12.24 7.29
C PHE A 502 28.66 11.80 7.85
N ALA A 503 29.10 12.41 8.94
CA ALA A 503 30.37 12.08 9.60
C ALA A 503 30.36 12.51 11.07
N PRO A 504 31.01 11.77 12.00
CA PRO A 504 31.24 12.22 13.38
C PRO A 504 31.91 13.60 13.44
N ASP A 505 31.70 14.33 14.55
CA ASP A 505 32.20 15.71 14.71
C ASP A 505 33.72 15.81 14.51
N GLU A 506 34.50 14.86 15.08
CA GLU A 506 35.96 14.80 14.95
C GLU A 506 36.44 14.71 13.48
N LEU A 507 35.71 13.95 12.64
CA LEU A 507 36.05 13.77 11.23
C LEU A 507 35.53 14.91 10.36
N ALA A 508 34.36 15.46 10.71
CA ALA A 508 33.70 16.49 9.94
C ALA A 508 34.58 17.74 9.78
N GLU A 509 35.26 18.19 10.84
CA GLU A 509 36.17 19.34 10.77
C GLU A 509 37.37 19.10 9.86
N GLY A 510 38.00 17.93 9.93
CA GLY A 510 39.10 17.56 9.03
C GLY A 510 38.65 17.52 7.57
N ILE A 511 37.47 16.96 7.31
CA ILE A 511 36.90 16.87 5.95
C ILE A 511 36.56 18.27 5.41
N LYS A 512 35.92 19.14 6.21
CA LYS A 512 35.59 20.53 5.84
C LYS A 512 36.82 21.31 5.39
N ASN A 513 37.94 21.13 6.10
CA ASN A 513 39.20 21.83 5.82
C ASN A 513 39.96 21.25 4.61
N SER A 514 39.54 20.11 4.07
CA SER A 514 40.20 19.53 2.89
C SER A 514 40.01 20.40 1.63
N PRO A 515 41.01 20.48 0.73
CA PRO A 515 40.87 21.23 -0.52
C PRO A 515 39.70 20.76 -1.40
N ALA A 516 39.47 19.44 -1.46
CA ALA A 516 38.39 18.86 -2.25
C ALA A 516 37.01 19.25 -1.72
N PHE A 517 36.79 19.19 -0.41
CA PHE A 517 35.50 19.57 0.18
C PHE A 517 35.22 21.07 0.08
N ASN A 518 36.24 21.90 0.28
CA ASN A 518 36.14 23.35 0.05
C ASN A 518 35.74 23.68 -1.40
N ARG A 519 36.21 22.90 -2.37
CA ARG A 519 35.80 23.03 -3.77
C ARG A 519 34.34 22.59 -3.98
N LEU A 520 33.92 21.48 -3.36
CA LEU A 520 32.52 21.03 -3.39
C LEU A 520 31.56 22.12 -2.85
N ALA A 521 31.89 22.71 -1.70
CA ALA A 521 31.06 23.73 -1.04
C ALA A 521 30.92 25.04 -1.84
N LYS A 522 31.81 25.27 -2.82
CA LYS A 522 31.71 26.41 -3.76
C LYS A 522 30.80 26.12 -4.95
N ILE A 523 30.49 24.86 -5.21
CA ILE A 523 29.79 24.40 -6.43
C ILE A 523 28.34 24.02 -6.11
N LEU A 524 28.08 23.39 -4.96
CA LEU A 524 26.75 22.94 -4.55
C LEU A 524 26.41 23.40 -3.13
N PRO A 525 25.11 23.52 -2.79
CA PRO A 525 24.65 23.58 -1.41
C PRO A 525 25.09 22.33 -0.63
N VAL A 526 25.92 22.49 0.40
CA VAL A 526 26.42 21.38 1.22
C VAL A 526 25.86 21.47 2.64
N SER A 527 25.36 20.35 3.16
CA SER A 527 24.99 20.16 4.56
C SER A 527 25.82 19.06 5.19
N ILE A 528 26.14 19.21 6.47
CA ILE A 528 26.91 18.23 7.24
C ILE A 528 26.06 17.82 8.43
N SER A 529 25.84 16.52 8.58
CA SER A 529 25.01 15.93 9.62
C SER A 529 25.85 14.95 10.44
N THR A 530 26.15 15.33 11.68
CA THR A 530 27.04 14.52 12.53
C THR A 530 26.28 13.52 13.40
N GLY A 531 24.95 13.60 13.42
CA GLY A 531 24.11 12.71 14.22
C GLY A 531 24.32 12.84 15.73
N GLY A 532 25.09 13.85 16.17
CA GLY A 532 25.44 14.07 17.58
C GLY A 532 26.53 13.13 18.11
N PHE A 533 27.31 12.49 17.23
CA PHE A 533 28.41 11.63 17.64
C PHE A 533 29.76 12.36 17.53
N GLU A 534 30.46 12.47 18.65
CA GLU A 534 31.85 12.94 18.67
C GLU A 534 32.77 11.91 17.97
N ARG A 535 32.62 10.62 18.35
CA ARG A 535 33.28 9.46 17.73
C ARG A 535 32.39 8.22 17.78
N ILE A 536 32.46 7.35 16.76
CA ILE A 536 31.70 6.09 16.70
C ILE A 536 32.60 4.91 17.10
N PRO A 537 32.26 4.13 18.14
CA PRO A 537 32.96 2.89 18.49
C PRO A 537 32.98 1.88 17.33
N HIS A 538 34.07 1.12 17.17
CA HIS A 538 34.24 0.19 16.04
C HIS A 538 33.12 -0.87 15.96
N ASN A 539 32.64 -1.36 17.10
CA ASN A 539 31.54 -2.32 17.20
C ASN A 539 30.16 -1.73 16.86
N GLU A 540 30.00 -0.39 16.86
CA GLU A 540 28.75 0.30 16.54
C GLU A 540 28.72 0.85 15.10
N LEU A 541 29.79 0.66 14.32
CA LEU A 541 29.92 1.19 12.95
C LEU A 541 28.79 0.76 12.02
N ARG A 542 28.32 -0.48 12.12
CA ARG A 542 27.20 -0.97 11.29
C ARG A 542 25.90 -0.24 11.63
N ARG A 543 25.60 -0.15 12.93
CA ARG A 543 24.42 0.53 13.44
C ARG A 543 24.41 2.02 13.09
N ALA A 544 25.56 2.69 13.21
CA ALA A 544 25.69 4.09 12.83
C ALA A 544 25.49 4.29 11.32
N ARG A 545 26.02 3.40 10.47
CA ARG A 545 25.74 3.42 9.03
C ARG A 545 24.26 3.23 8.75
N ALA A 546 23.64 2.21 9.34
CA ALA A 546 22.20 2.01 9.16
C ALA A 546 21.42 3.27 9.57
N MET A 547 21.70 3.88 10.72
CA MET A 547 21.06 5.12 11.17
C MET A 547 21.19 6.25 10.14
N PHE A 548 22.39 6.55 9.67
CA PHE A 548 22.61 7.65 8.73
C PHE A 548 21.97 7.40 7.35
N GLN A 549 21.98 6.15 6.87
CA GLN A 549 21.27 5.76 5.66
C GLN A 549 19.76 6.03 5.81
N ARG A 550 19.18 5.64 6.95
CA ARG A 550 17.76 5.92 7.27
C ARG A 550 17.49 7.42 7.27
N THR A 551 18.33 8.22 7.92
CA THR A 551 18.21 9.68 7.96
C THR A 551 18.26 10.30 6.56
N ALA A 552 19.17 9.83 5.69
CA ALA A 552 19.26 10.29 4.31
C ALA A 552 17.98 9.99 3.52
N ILE A 553 17.48 8.75 3.61
CA ILE A 553 16.24 8.31 2.95
C ILE A 553 15.04 9.13 3.44
N MET A 554 14.93 9.34 4.76
CA MET A 554 13.88 10.13 5.39
C MET A 554 13.88 11.57 4.91
N LYS A 555 15.04 12.23 4.95
CA LYS A 555 15.20 13.61 4.50
C LYS A 555 14.87 13.78 3.02
N ALA A 556 15.30 12.83 2.19
CA ALA A 556 14.98 12.81 0.76
C ALA A 556 13.46 12.62 0.54
N ALA A 557 12.80 11.73 1.30
CA ALA A 557 11.36 11.53 1.23
C ALA A 557 10.57 12.78 1.64
N GLU A 558 10.96 13.42 2.74
CA GLU A 558 10.35 14.64 3.26
C GLU A 558 10.48 15.82 2.29
N THR A 559 11.63 15.94 1.65
CA THR A 559 11.94 17.02 0.71
C THR A 559 11.54 16.70 -0.74
N ARG A 560 10.98 15.50 -0.99
CA ARG A 560 10.65 14.99 -2.33
C ARG A 560 11.85 15.05 -3.28
N ALA A 561 13.03 14.72 -2.77
CA ALA A 561 14.26 14.66 -3.53
C ALA A 561 14.60 13.21 -3.94
N ALA A 562 15.17 13.05 -5.13
CA ALA A 562 15.93 11.86 -5.48
C ALA A 562 17.14 11.79 -4.57
N LEU A 563 17.58 10.58 -4.22
CA LEU A 563 18.72 10.37 -3.36
C LEU A 563 19.78 9.53 -4.07
N VAL A 564 21.00 10.04 -4.16
CA VAL A 564 22.20 9.31 -4.59
C VAL A 564 23.01 8.99 -3.33
N MET A 565 23.17 7.71 -3.03
CA MET A 565 23.91 7.27 -1.83
C MET A 565 25.28 6.73 -2.25
N LEU A 566 26.35 7.36 -1.76
CA LEU A 566 27.72 7.00 -2.10
C LEU A 566 28.48 6.57 -0.85
N ALA A 567 29.21 5.47 -0.98
CA ALA A 567 30.24 5.09 -0.03
C ALA A 567 31.52 5.93 -0.30
N PRO A 568 32.33 6.20 0.74
CA PRO A 568 33.46 7.13 0.65
C PRO A 568 34.62 6.62 -0.21
N ASP A 569 34.59 5.35 -0.59
CA ASP A 569 35.56 4.59 -1.38
C ASP A 569 35.11 4.34 -2.83
N ILE A 570 33.95 4.87 -3.24
CA ILE A 570 33.41 4.74 -4.59
C ILE A 570 34.04 5.78 -5.52
N ILE A 571 34.47 5.32 -6.69
CA ILE A 571 34.96 6.13 -7.80
C ILE A 571 33.99 5.98 -8.96
N LEU A 572 33.57 7.12 -9.53
CA LEU A 572 32.62 7.18 -10.64
C LEU A 572 33.27 7.79 -11.88
N SER A 573 32.89 7.30 -13.05
CA SER A 573 33.30 7.89 -14.32
C SER A 573 32.71 9.28 -14.54
N ASP A 574 33.36 10.06 -15.41
CA ASP A 574 32.84 11.33 -15.92
C ASP A 574 31.44 11.17 -16.53
N GLY A 575 30.59 12.19 -16.33
CA GLY A 575 29.22 12.21 -16.86
C GLY A 575 28.20 11.46 -16.00
N THR A 576 28.63 10.82 -14.91
CA THR A 576 27.73 10.03 -14.05
C THR A 576 26.67 10.91 -13.39
N PHE A 577 27.06 11.97 -12.69
CA PHE A 577 26.11 12.83 -11.98
C PHE A 577 25.08 13.54 -12.88
N PRO A 578 25.46 14.19 -14.00
CA PRO A 578 24.46 14.77 -14.90
C PRO A 578 23.52 13.72 -15.50
N LYS A 579 24.00 12.49 -15.74
CA LYS A 579 23.14 11.39 -16.20
C LYS A 579 22.16 10.93 -15.12
N LEU A 580 22.61 10.75 -13.89
CA LEU A 580 21.72 10.41 -12.76
C LEU A 580 20.67 11.51 -12.53
N TYR A 581 21.07 12.77 -12.66
CA TYR A 581 20.18 13.92 -12.56
C TYR A 581 19.17 13.97 -13.73
N GLU A 582 19.60 13.75 -14.97
CA GLU A 582 18.71 13.64 -16.13
C GLU A 582 17.72 12.48 -15.99
N MET A 583 18.18 11.33 -15.48
CA MET A 583 17.32 10.18 -15.18
C MET A 583 16.25 10.54 -14.15
N ALA A 584 16.62 11.27 -13.09
CA ALA A 584 15.68 11.76 -12.08
C ALA A 584 14.71 12.82 -12.64
N ALA A 585 15.17 13.71 -13.52
CA ALA A 585 14.37 14.78 -14.12
C ALA A 585 13.34 14.26 -15.14
N ARG A 586 13.62 13.14 -15.82
CA ARG A 586 12.69 12.51 -16.79
C ARG A 586 11.50 11.79 -16.12
N GLY A 587 11.33 11.90 -14.80
CA GLY A 587 10.19 11.37 -14.05
C GLY A 587 10.09 9.85 -14.06
N LYS A 588 11.11 9.16 -14.59
CA LYS A 588 11.16 7.71 -14.58
C LYS A 588 11.74 7.26 -13.20
N LYS A 589 11.06 6.31 -12.56
CA LYS A 589 11.01 6.17 -11.08
C LYS A 589 12.12 5.25 -10.55
N TYR A 590 13.39 5.67 -10.55
CA TYR A 590 14.50 4.69 -10.60
C TYR A 590 15.24 4.28 -9.33
N LEU A 591 15.53 2.97 -9.34
CA LEU A 591 16.71 2.31 -8.79
C LEU A 591 17.75 2.12 -9.92
N ALA A 592 18.81 2.94 -9.98
CA ALA A 592 19.89 2.76 -10.97
C ALA A 592 20.88 1.71 -10.45
N LEU A 593 20.91 0.54 -11.10
CA LEU A 593 21.70 -0.60 -10.66
C LEU A 593 22.99 -0.70 -11.47
N ALA A 594 24.14 -0.59 -10.81
CA ALA A 594 25.46 -0.83 -11.40
C ALA A 594 26.29 -1.78 -10.51
N PRO A 595 27.10 -2.68 -11.09
CA PRO A 595 27.99 -3.51 -10.29
C PRO A 595 29.26 -2.71 -9.94
N ASP A 596 29.64 -2.68 -8.68
CA ASP A 596 30.93 -2.09 -8.30
C ASP A 596 32.09 -3.06 -8.54
N VAL A 597 33.10 -2.62 -9.29
CA VAL A 597 34.30 -3.39 -9.60
C VAL A 597 35.41 -3.06 -8.58
N PRO A 598 35.93 -4.04 -7.83
CA PRO A 598 36.92 -3.79 -6.79
C PRO A 598 38.34 -3.59 -7.38
N VAL A 599 39.00 -2.50 -6.97
CA VAL A 599 40.36 -2.13 -7.38
C VAL A 599 41.26 -1.95 -6.15
N ASP A 600 42.57 -2.15 -6.31
CA ASP A 600 43.55 -2.09 -5.21
C ASP A 600 44.03 -0.66 -4.89
N GLY A 601 44.99 -0.53 -3.96
CA GLY A 601 45.60 0.76 -3.61
C GLY A 601 46.64 1.29 -4.61
N ASP A 602 47.15 0.48 -5.55
CA ASP A 602 48.00 0.96 -6.65
C ASP A 602 47.14 1.71 -7.68
N PHE A 603 45.88 1.31 -7.85
CA PHE A 603 44.91 1.98 -8.72
C PHE A 603 44.79 3.48 -8.39
N SER A 604 44.59 3.83 -7.11
CA SER A 604 44.40 5.24 -6.72
C SER A 604 45.65 6.08 -7.00
N ARG A 605 46.85 5.51 -6.77
CA ARG A 605 48.13 6.15 -7.12
C ARG A 605 48.31 6.35 -8.62
N ALA A 606 47.83 5.41 -9.44
CA ALA A 606 47.89 5.50 -10.90
C ALA A 606 46.83 6.44 -11.50
N LEU A 607 45.70 6.64 -10.79
CA LEU A 607 44.62 7.54 -11.17
C LEU A 607 44.94 9.00 -10.84
N MET A 608 45.45 9.27 -9.64
CA MET A 608 45.79 10.61 -9.20
C MET A 608 47.11 11.05 -9.87
N GLY A 609 47.02 11.96 -10.85
CA GLY A 609 48.18 12.55 -11.52
C GLY A 609 49.07 13.38 -10.57
N LYS A 610 50.26 13.80 -11.05
CA LYS A 610 51.19 14.65 -10.26
C LYS A 610 50.61 16.02 -9.91
N ASP A 611 49.61 16.46 -10.66
CA ASP A 611 48.86 17.70 -10.50
C ASP A 611 47.63 17.56 -9.58
N GLY A 612 47.36 16.36 -9.05
CA GLY A 612 46.26 16.09 -8.13
C GLY A 612 44.87 16.03 -8.77
N ASN A 613 44.78 16.13 -10.10
CA ASN A 613 43.52 16.00 -10.83
C ASN A 613 43.42 14.63 -11.53
N PRO A 614 42.38 13.83 -11.26
CA PRO A 614 42.24 12.53 -11.88
C PRO A 614 41.53 12.61 -13.26
N ASP A 615 41.99 11.82 -14.24
CA ASP A 615 41.27 11.57 -15.49
C ASP A 615 40.27 10.42 -15.28
N ASN A 616 38.99 10.79 -15.13
CA ASN A 616 37.91 9.87 -14.81
C ASN A 616 37.11 9.45 -16.03
N SER A 617 37.65 9.60 -17.24
CA SER A 617 36.98 9.05 -18.41
C SER A 617 36.76 7.54 -18.24
N SER A 618 35.55 7.05 -18.57
CA SER A 618 35.18 5.66 -18.32
C SER A 618 36.19 4.67 -18.89
N ARG A 619 36.63 4.87 -20.14
CA ARG A 619 37.65 4.03 -20.80
C ARG A 619 39.01 4.06 -20.09
N ARG A 620 39.42 5.19 -19.52
CA ARG A 620 40.66 5.31 -18.74
C ARG A 620 40.54 4.55 -17.43
N LEU A 621 39.45 4.76 -16.70
CA LEU A 621 39.16 4.06 -15.44
C LEU A 621 39.09 2.55 -15.66
N ALA A 622 38.37 2.09 -16.68
CA ALA A 622 38.30 0.67 -17.06
C ALA A 622 39.70 0.10 -17.38
N LYS A 623 40.53 0.86 -18.12
CA LYS A 623 41.91 0.47 -18.44
C LYS A 623 42.76 0.29 -17.19
N LEU A 624 42.66 1.22 -16.24
CA LEU A 624 43.37 1.17 -14.98
C LEU A 624 42.86 0.03 -14.10
N ALA A 625 41.54 -0.18 -14.05
CA ALA A 625 40.92 -1.25 -13.27
C ALA A 625 41.35 -2.65 -13.75
N LEU A 626 41.53 -2.84 -15.07
CA LEU A 626 42.09 -4.10 -15.62
C LEU A 626 43.55 -4.34 -15.20
N ARG A 627 44.33 -3.27 -14.98
CA ARG A 627 45.75 -3.36 -14.61
C ARG A 627 45.97 -3.50 -13.10
N HIS A 628 45.04 -2.94 -12.33
CA HIS A 628 45.09 -2.89 -10.86
C HIS A 628 43.82 -3.50 -10.24
N PRO A 629 43.45 -4.75 -10.61
CA PRO A 629 42.31 -5.41 -10.00
C PRO A 629 42.63 -5.73 -8.53
N SER A 630 41.65 -5.57 -7.65
CA SER A 630 41.83 -5.93 -6.24
C SER A 630 42.12 -7.44 -6.07
N GLY A 631 42.93 -7.78 -5.07
CA GLY A 631 43.11 -9.16 -4.59
C GLY A 631 41.81 -9.83 -4.09
N ALA A 632 40.74 -9.04 -3.88
CA ALA A 632 39.39 -9.56 -3.64
C ALA A 632 38.78 -10.27 -4.87
N ILE A 633 39.33 -10.08 -6.07
CA ILE A 633 38.99 -10.85 -7.27
C ILE A 633 39.94 -12.06 -7.35
N ARG A 634 39.38 -13.24 -7.11
CA ARG A 634 40.13 -14.51 -7.20
C ARG A 634 40.00 -15.09 -8.60
N TRP A 635 41.09 -15.03 -9.34
CA TRP A 635 41.19 -15.60 -10.69
C TRP A 635 41.41 -17.11 -10.63
N LYS A 636 40.66 -17.87 -11.42
CA LYS A 636 40.89 -19.33 -11.55
C LYS A 636 42.14 -19.61 -12.37
N SER A 637 42.83 -20.72 -12.05
CA SER A 637 43.96 -21.20 -12.84
C SER A 637 43.52 -21.46 -14.28
N GLY A 638 44.30 -20.97 -15.26
CA GLY A 638 43.98 -21.09 -16.68
C GLY A 638 43.30 -19.87 -17.33
N GLY A 639 43.05 -18.78 -16.59
CA GLY A 639 43.01 -17.42 -17.13
C GLY A 639 41.76 -17.01 -17.93
N GLY A 640 40.91 -16.21 -17.30
CA GLY A 640 39.78 -15.52 -17.95
C GLY A 640 38.66 -15.22 -16.98
N TYR A 641 38.40 -16.14 -16.04
CA TYR A 641 37.30 -16.05 -15.08
C TYR A 641 37.78 -15.79 -13.64
N GLY A 642 37.15 -14.81 -12.99
CA GLY A 642 37.39 -14.40 -11.61
C GLY A 642 36.10 -14.31 -10.79
N VAL A 643 36.23 -14.44 -9.46
CA VAL A 643 35.09 -14.36 -8.52
C VAL A 643 35.47 -13.48 -7.34
N SER A 644 34.52 -12.68 -6.85
CA SER A 644 34.60 -12.05 -5.53
C SER A 644 33.59 -12.74 -4.59
N PRO A 645 34.03 -13.72 -3.78
CA PRO A 645 33.12 -14.59 -3.01
C PRO A 645 32.28 -13.85 -1.98
N ALA A 646 32.84 -12.79 -1.38
CA ALA A 646 32.16 -11.99 -0.36
C ALA A 646 31.00 -11.15 -0.89
N ARG A 647 30.90 -10.96 -2.21
CA ARG A 647 29.87 -10.13 -2.87
C ARG A 647 29.18 -10.81 -4.05
N LEU A 648 29.42 -12.12 -4.24
CA LEU A 648 28.80 -12.93 -5.30
C LEU A 648 28.93 -12.33 -6.71
N LYS A 649 30.09 -11.70 -6.99
CA LYS A 649 30.39 -11.13 -8.30
C LYS A 649 31.28 -12.05 -9.10
N HIS A 650 31.03 -12.06 -10.39
CA HIS A 650 31.68 -12.90 -11.36
C HIS A 650 32.23 -12.02 -12.49
N PHE A 651 33.48 -12.27 -12.87
CA PHE A 651 34.23 -11.44 -13.81
C PHE A 651 34.81 -12.33 -14.91
N TRP A 652 34.65 -11.93 -16.17
CA TRP A 652 35.26 -12.59 -17.32
C TRP A 652 36.05 -11.57 -18.13
N LYS A 653 37.33 -11.83 -18.36
CA LYS A 653 38.13 -11.02 -19.29
C LYS A 653 37.60 -11.26 -20.70
N ALA A 654 37.30 -10.19 -21.42
CA ALA A 654 36.96 -10.22 -22.83
C ALA A 654 38.21 -9.77 -23.61
N GLY A 655 39.15 -10.70 -23.81
CA GLY A 655 40.50 -10.38 -24.29
C GLY A 655 41.24 -9.34 -23.42
N ASP A 656 42.08 -8.52 -24.05
CA ASP A 656 42.80 -7.40 -23.41
C ASP A 656 42.02 -6.08 -23.41
N CYS A 657 40.76 -6.10 -23.87
CA CYS A 657 40.01 -4.91 -24.27
C CYS A 657 38.73 -4.67 -23.44
N GLY A 658 38.38 -5.60 -22.54
CA GLY A 658 37.22 -5.43 -21.68
C GLY A 658 37.08 -6.52 -20.62
N MET A 659 36.06 -6.34 -19.78
CA MET A 659 35.65 -7.30 -18.77
C MET A 659 34.13 -7.36 -18.73
N LEU A 660 33.58 -8.56 -18.80
CA LEU A 660 32.18 -8.85 -18.56
C LEU A 660 31.99 -9.09 -17.06
N VAL A 661 31.02 -8.43 -16.45
CA VAL A 661 30.69 -8.59 -15.03
C VAL A 661 29.26 -9.07 -14.88
N ARG A 662 29.05 -10.05 -13.99
CA ARG A 662 27.72 -10.49 -13.56
C ARG A 662 27.67 -10.53 -12.04
N SER A 663 26.57 -10.06 -11.49
CA SER A 663 26.41 -9.93 -10.05
C SER A 663 25.04 -10.40 -9.59
N TYR A 664 24.99 -10.96 -8.39
CA TYR A 664 23.75 -11.18 -7.63
C TYR A 664 23.46 -10.01 -6.67
N ASP A 665 24.39 -9.04 -6.60
CA ASP A 665 24.37 -7.86 -5.75
C ASP A 665 24.69 -6.63 -6.62
N TRP A 666 23.65 -5.93 -7.06
CA TRP A 666 23.77 -4.71 -7.86
C TRP A 666 23.51 -3.50 -6.95
N LEU A 667 24.39 -2.50 -6.99
CA LEU A 667 24.31 -1.38 -6.07
C LEU A 667 23.24 -0.37 -6.51
N PRO A 668 22.31 0.03 -5.63
CA PRO A 668 21.36 1.10 -5.91
C PRO A 668 22.02 2.48 -5.84
N LEU A 669 22.35 3.05 -7.01
CA LEU A 669 23.02 4.35 -7.13
C LEU A 669 22.11 5.56 -6.92
N LEU A 670 20.87 5.46 -7.38
CA LEU A 670 19.84 6.51 -7.32
C LEU A 670 18.56 5.86 -6.81
N ILE A 671 17.87 6.49 -5.86
CA ILE A 671 16.56 6.07 -5.35
C ILE A 671 15.59 7.24 -5.25
N TRP A 672 14.30 6.94 -5.39
CA TRP A 672 13.21 7.90 -5.21
C TRP A 672 12.28 7.46 -4.08
N PRO A 673 12.52 7.88 -2.83
CA PRO A 673 11.71 7.45 -1.71
C PRO A 673 10.30 8.09 -1.79
N ARG A 674 9.26 7.26 -1.98
CA ARG A 674 7.88 7.69 -2.28
C ARG A 674 7.17 8.35 -1.08
N SER A 675 7.45 7.90 0.14
CA SER A 675 6.93 8.45 1.39
C SER A 675 7.62 7.83 2.61
N VAL A 676 7.80 8.62 3.67
CA VAL A 676 8.23 8.19 5.02
C VAL A 676 7.26 7.18 5.64
N SER A 677 5.97 7.24 5.29
CA SER A 677 4.90 6.45 5.93
C SER A 677 4.90 4.96 5.58
N TYR A 678 5.72 4.55 4.60
CA TYR A 678 5.84 3.15 4.16
C TYR A 678 6.97 2.40 4.88
N LEU A 679 7.99 3.11 5.36
CA LEU A 679 9.16 2.52 6.01
C LEU A 679 8.93 2.43 7.51
N ASP A 680 8.48 1.26 7.99
CA ASP A 680 8.45 0.99 9.43
C ASP A 680 9.87 0.68 9.92
N TRP A 681 10.60 1.73 10.30
CA TRP A 681 11.98 1.64 10.79
C TRP A 681 12.17 0.73 12.01
N ASN A 682 11.07 0.33 12.67
CA ASN A 682 11.08 -0.61 13.79
C ASN A 682 11.00 -2.09 13.37
N LYS A 683 10.78 -2.36 12.08
CA LYS A 683 10.80 -3.71 11.47
C LYS A 683 12.13 -4.05 10.78
N LEU A 684 12.95 -3.03 10.51
CA LEU A 684 14.23 -3.17 9.81
C LEU A 684 15.37 -3.42 10.80
N ASP A 685 16.31 -4.28 10.43
CA ASP A 685 17.49 -4.61 11.24
C ASP A 685 18.16 -3.31 11.74
N PRO A 686 18.29 -3.07 13.06
CA PRO A 686 18.91 -1.85 13.55
C PRO A 686 20.37 -1.67 13.08
N GLU A 687 21.02 -2.73 12.60
CA GLU A 687 22.38 -2.73 12.07
C GLU A 687 22.45 -2.76 10.54
N ASP A 688 21.32 -2.87 9.83
CA ASP A 688 21.29 -2.93 8.37
C ASP A 688 20.06 -2.25 7.74
N VAL A 689 20.25 -1.61 6.59
CA VAL A 689 19.14 -1.15 5.74
C VAL A 689 19.11 -2.11 4.56
N ASP A 690 18.34 -3.19 4.72
CA ASP A 690 18.24 -4.27 3.74
C ASP A 690 17.90 -3.69 2.35
N THR A 691 18.48 -4.30 1.32
CA THR A 691 18.15 -4.15 -0.09
C THR A 691 16.64 -4.05 -0.38
N ASP A 692 15.82 -4.78 0.38
CA ASP A 692 14.35 -4.76 0.31
C ASP A 692 13.75 -3.35 0.50
N VAL A 693 14.36 -2.51 1.36
CA VAL A 693 13.96 -1.11 1.57
C VAL A 693 14.08 -0.30 0.29
N TYR A 694 15.10 -0.57 -0.52
CA TYR A 694 15.32 0.12 -1.79
C TYR A 694 14.41 -0.44 -2.89
N TYR A 695 14.11 -1.75 -2.89
CA TYR A 695 13.18 -2.35 -3.86
C TYR A 695 11.72 -1.95 -3.64
N ASP A 696 11.33 -1.74 -2.39
CA ASP A 696 10.03 -1.18 -2.03
C ASP A 696 9.81 0.23 -2.62
N THR A 697 10.89 0.98 -2.92
CA THR A 697 10.78 2.26 -3.64
C THR A 697 10.49 2.09 -5.14
N ALA A 698 10.75 0.90 -5.70
CA ALA A 698 10.59 0.53 -7.12
C ALA A 698 9.81 -0.80 -7.28
N PRO A 699 8.51 -0.86 -6.93
CA PRO A 699 7.71 -2.09 -6.89
C PRO A 699 7.39 -2.71 -8.27
N LYS A 700 7.72 -2.02 -9.38
CA LYS A 700 7.57 -2.55 -10.74
C LYS A 700 8.94 -2.76 -11.37
N ALA A 701 9.11 -3.81 -12.16
CA ALA A 701 10.35 -4.01 -12.93
C ALA A 701 10.67 -2.85 -13.89
N SER A 702 9.64 -2.16 -14.40
CA SER A 702 9.78 -0.94 -15.22
C SER A 702 10.34 0.27 -14.47
N ASP A 703 10.32 0.22 -13.13
CA ASP A 703 10.83 1.27 -12.25
C ASP A 703 12.35 1.06 -11.96
N VAL A 704 12.99 0.02 -12.51
CA VAL A 704 14.42 -0.28 -12.29
C VAL A 704 15.19 -0.12 -13.60
N GLU A 705 16.30 0.63 -13.57
CA GLU A 705 17.19 0.78 -14.73
C GLU A 705 18.53 0.11 -14.42
N PHE A 706 18.90 -0.88 -15.22
CA PHE A 706 20.20 -1.53 -15.12
C PHE A 706 21.20 -0.79 -16.00
N ILE A 707 22.26 -0.28 -15.39
CA ILE A 707 23.41 0.24 -16.13
C ILE A 707 24.23 -0.96 -16.55
N THR A 708 24.16 -1.33 -17.83
CA THR A 708 24.83 -2.52 -18.37
C THR A 708 26.14 -2.21 -19.10
N ASP A 709 26.52 -0.95 -19.25
CA ASP A 709 27.73 -0.58 -19.98
C ASP A 709 28.55 0.45 -19.21
N SER A 710 29.87 0.29 -19.19
CA SER A 710 30.77 1.25 -18.53
C SER A 710 30.78 2.60 -19.20
N ASP A 711 30.52 2.69 -20.51
CA ASP A 711 30.40 3.99 -21.19
C ASP A 711 29.24 4.82 -20.67
N ASP A 712 28.23 4.16 -20.10
CA ASP A 712 27.14 4.83 -19.43
C ASP A 712 27.55 5.30 -18.04
N ILE A 713 27.86 4.36 -17.14
CA ILE A 713 28.38 4.62 -15.79
C ILE A 713 29.34 3.49 -15.44
N LEU A 714 30.59 3.85 -15.11
CA LEU A 714 31.55 2.96 -14.49
C LEU A 714 31.69 3.27 -13.01
N LEU A 715 31.44 2.27 -12.18
CA LEU A 715 31.56 2.33 -10.73
C LEU A 715 32.70 1.39 -10.30
N LEU A 716 33.74 1.98 -9.72
CA LEU A 716 34.85 1.24 -9.11
C LEU A 716 34.83 1.45 -7.59
N ARG A 717 35.22 0.42 -6.85
CA ARG A 717 35.35 0.48 -5.38
C ARG A 717 36.79 0.21 -4.98
N LEU A 718 37.39 1.11 -4.21
CA LEU A 718 38.70 0.88 -3.62
C LEU A 718 38.61 -0.14 -2.48
N VAL A 719 39.35 -1.24 -2.61
CA VAL A 719 39.40 -2.32 -1.62
C VAL A 719 40.82 -2.46 -1.07
N ASP A 720 40.93 -2.75 0.23
CA ASP A 720 42.22 -2.86 0.91
C ASP A 720 43.06 -4.03 0.38
N ALA A 721 44.38 -3.86 0.37
CA ALA A 721 45.32 -4.93 0.00
C ALA A 721 45.32 -6.07 1.06
N ASP A 722 45.12 -5.71 2.33
CA ASP A 722 45.10 -6.64 3.47
C ASP A 722 43.70 -7.15 3.83
N ALA A 723 42.68 -6.84 3.01
CA ALA A 723 41.35 -7.43 3.18
C ALA A 723 41.41 -8.90 2.76
N SER A 724 41.97 -9.75 3.63
CA SER A 724 41.87 -11.19 3.56
C SER A 724 40.41 -11.55 3.77
N TYR A 725 39.62 -11.46 2.70
CA TYR A 725 38.34 -12.13 2.64
C TYR A 725 38.69 -13.62 2.75
N CYS A 726 38.55 -14.15 3.97
CA CYS A 726 38.64 -15.58 4.27
C CYS A 726 37.89 -16.33 3.16
N GLU A 727 38.41 -17.46 2.65
CA GLU A 727 37.57 -18.32 1.80
C GLU A 727 36.28 -18.57 2.58
N PRO A 728 35.12 -18.04 2.16
CA PRO A 728 33.90 -18.56 2.74
C PRO A 728 33.89 -20.01 2.26
N ASP A 729 33.92 -20.96 3.19
CA ASP A 729 33.85 -22.36 2.82
C ASP A 729 32.62 -22.56 1.90
N LEU A 730 32.65 -23.59 1.06
CA LEU A 730 31.57 -23.79 0.09
C LEU A 730 30.19 -23.85 0.76
N ALA A 731 30.11 -24.29 2.02
CA ALA A 731 28.89 -24.26 2.82
C ALA A 731 28.54 -22.83 3.27
N SER A 732 29.49 -21.96 3.61
CA SER A 732 29.29 -20.54 3.93
C SER A 732 28.82 -19.72 2.72
N VAL A 733 29.41 -19.93 1.53
CA VAL A 733 28.90 -19.34 0.27
C VAL A 733 27.49 -19.84 -0.03
N ASN A 734 27.24 -21.15 0.14
CA ASN A 734 25.92 -21.73 -0.08
C ASN A 734 24.90 -21.25 0.98
N ARG A 735 25.32 -21.04 2.23
CA ARG A 735 24.47 -20.55 3.32
C ARG A 735 24.14 -19.08 3.14
N PHE A 736 25.09 -18.26 2.72
CA PHE A 736 24.85 -16.86 2.33
C PHE A 736 23.93 -16.79 1.09
N ARG A 737 24.18 -17.62 0.07
CA ARG A 737 23.32 -17.75 -1.12
C ARG A 737 21.87 -18.18 -0.82
N LEU A 738 21.64 -18.89 0.30
CA LEU A 738 20.32 -19.38 0.72
C LEU A 738 19.64 -18.46 1.73
N ASN A 739 20.40 -17.76 2.57
CA ASN A 739 19.88 -16.92 3.66
C ASN A 739 19.78 -15.43 3.30
N ALA A 740 20.59 -14.93 2.35
CA ALA A 740 20.67 -13.50 2.01
C ALA A 740 19.90 -13.13 0.73
N HIS A 741 19.15 -14.05 0.11
CA HIS A 741 18.50 -13.79 -1.17
C HIS A 741 17.03 -14.21 -1.20
N GLY A 742 16.17 -13.20 -1.11
CA GLY A 742 14.80 -13.27 -1.61
C GLY A 742 14.75 -13.63 -3.11
N ALA A 743 13.54 -13.80 -3.63
CA ALA A 743 13.33 -14.16 -5.04
C ALA A 743 13.90 -13.13 -6.04
N ASP A 744 14.07 -11.87 -5.61
CA ASP A 744 14.45 -10.76 -6.50
C ASP A 744 15.95 -10.71 -6.82
N HIS A 745 16.85 -10.96 -5.86
CA HIS A 745 18.30 -11.01 -6.13
C HIS A 745 18.71 -12.06 -7.16
N ARG A 746 17.95 -13.17 -7.27
CA ARG A 746 18.19 -14.21 -8.29
C ARG A 746 17.91 -13.71 -9.70
N ARG A 747 16.95 -12.80 -9.89
CA ARG A 747 16.57 -12.23 -11.19
C ARG A 747 17.71 -11.41 -11.81
N TYR A 748 18.57 -10.79 -11.01
CA TYR A 748 19.57 -9.84 -11.51
C TYR A 748 20.85 -10.49 -12.04
N SER A 749 21.09 -11.75 -11.68
CA SER A 749 22.20 -12.54 -12.22
C SER A 749 22.16 -12.71 -13.75
N HIS A 750 20.99 -12.48 -14.36
CA HIS A 750 20.79 -12.53 -15.80
C HIS A 750 21.39 -11.32 -16.53
N HIS A 751 21.56 -10.19 -15.86
CA HIS A 751 22.15 -8.99 -16.47
C HIS A 751 23.66 -9.13 -16.65
N LYS A 752 24.12 -8.60 -17.78
CA LYS A 752 25.52 -8.56 -18.22
C LYS A 752 25.99 -7.11 -18.17
N TYR A 753 27.12 -6.86 -17.52
CA TYR A 753 27.74 -5.54 -17.50
C TYR A 753 29.05 -5.54 -18.28
N TYR A 754 29.16 -4.67 -19.27
CA TYR A 754 30.29 -4.58 -20.19
C TYR A 754 31.23 -3.45 -19.77
N MET A 755 32.37 -3.80 -19.19
CA MET A 755 33.44 -2.85 -18.89
C MET A 755 34.40 -2.73 -20.08
N ARG A 756 34.40 -1.58 -20.75
CA ARG A 756 35.10 -1.36 -22.03
C ARG A 756 36.37 -0.53 -21.85
N VAL A 757 37.44 -0.92 -22.54
CA VAL A 757 38.73 -0.21 -22.48
C VAL A 757 39.09 0.50 -23.78
N LYS A 758 38.82 -0.12 -24.94
CA LYS A 758 39.03 0.47 -26.26
C LYS A 758 38.04 -0.13 -27.25
N ASP A 759 37.76 0.59 -28.33
CA ASP A 759 36.96 0.06 -29.43
C ASP A 759 37.85 -0.83 -30.31
N GLY A 760 37.39 -2.05 -30.63
CA GLY A 760 38.17 -3.08 -31.33
C GLY A 760 37.60 -4.49 -31.18
N GLN A 761 38.32 -5.51 -31.67
CA GLN A 761 37.97 -6.94 -31.52
C GLN A 761 38.07 -7.35 -30.04
N THR A 762 37.01 -7.09 -29.29
CA THR A 762 36.80 -7.58 -27.94
C THR A 762 36.05 -8.90 -28.04
N ASP A 763 36.58 -9.95 -27.41
CA ASP A 763 36.00 -11.29 -27.42
C ASP A 763 34.84 -11.39 -26.42
N TRP A 764 33.76 -10.66 -26.69
CA TRP A 764 32.55 -10.70 -25.88
C TRP A 764 31.83 -12.04 -26.00
N GLU A 765 31.85 -12.64 -27.19
CA GLU A 765 31.16 -13.91 -27.47
C GLU A 765 31.67 -15.03 -26.55
N THR A 766 32.99 -15.21 -26.44
CA THR A 766 33.55 -16.24 -25.56
C THR A 766 33.23 -15.95 -24.09
N ALA A 767 33.38 -14.70 -23.65
CA ALA A 767 33.08 -14.30 -22.28
C ALA A 767 31.59 -14.52 -21.94
N GLU A 768 30.68 -14.21 -22.87
CA GLU A 768 29.24 -14.40 -22.69
C GLU A 768 28.86 -15.87 -22.63
N LEU A 769 29.33 -16.69 -23.58
CA LEU A 769 29.07 -18.13 -23.61
C LEU A 769 29.55 -18.82 -22.32
N GLU A 770 30.75 -18.47 -21.85
CA GLU A 770 31.26 -19.00 -20.59
C GLU A 770 30.44 -18.50 -19.40
N SER A 771 30.06 -17.22 -19.40
CA SER A 771 29.24 -16.64 -18.34
C SER A 771 27.86 -17.30 -18.24
N ASP A 772 27.18 -17.52 -19.37
CA ASP A 772 25.85 -18.14 -19.43
C ASP A 772 25.92 -19.60 -18.97
N ARG A 773 26.97 -20.33 -19.35
CA ARG A 773 27.21 -21.70 -18.88
C ARG A 773 27.41 -21.76 -17.36
N ILE A 774 28.22 -20.87 -16.79
CA ILE A 774 28.55 -20.89 -15.36
C ILE A 774 27.36 -20.40 -14.52
N ILE A 775 26.76 -19.26 -14.88
CA ILE A 775 25.61 -18.69 -14.16
C ILE A 775 24.38 -19.59 -14.30
N GLY A 776 24.13 -20.15 -15.48
CA GLY A 776 23.04 -21.13 -15.69
C GLY A 776 23.16 -22.34 -14.76
N ARG A 777 24.36 -22.93 -14.64
CA ARG A 777 24.60 -24.05 -13.69
C ARG A 777 24.40 -23.65 -12.23
N ILE A 778 24.75 -22.42 -11.85
CA ILE A 778 24.54 -21.92 -10.49
C ILE A 778 23.03 -21.77 -10.23
N ASN A 779 22.29 -21.13 -11.13
CA ASN A 779 20.85 -20.90 -11.00
C ASN A 779 20.06 -22.22 -10.95
N SER A 780 20.35 -23.19 -11.84
CA SER A 780 19.66 -24.50 -11.81
C SER A 780 19.88 -25.26 -10.51
N ARG A 781 21.07 -25.14 -9.88
CA ARG A 781 21.34 -25.76 -8.57
C ARG A 781 20.58 -25.07 -7.44
N LEU A 782 20.40 -23.75 -7.51
CA LEU A 782 19.63 -22.98 -6.54
C LEU A 782 18.13 -23.32 -6.64
N GLU A 783 17.59 -23.44 -7.86
CA GLU A 783 16.20 -23.81 -8.12
C GLU A 783 15.86 -25.22 -7.62
N ALA A 784 16.70 -26.20 -7.92
CA ALA A 784 16.50 -27.58 -7.45
C ALA A 784 16.49 -27.68 -5.92
N LYS A 785 17.30 -26.87 -5.24
CA LYS A 785 17.38 -26.86 -3.78
C LYS A 785 16.21 -26.12 -3.12
N ALA A 786 15.70 -25.06 -3.76
CA ALA A 786 14.47 -24.38 -3.33
C ALA A 786 13.25 -25.30 -3.43
N ALA A 787 13.10 -26.02 -4.55
CA ALA A 787 12.02 -27.00 -4.74
C ALA A 787 12.05 -28.12 -3.69
N LEU A 788 13.24 -28.60 -3.29
CA LEU A 788 13.40 -29.59 -2.21
C LEU A 788 13.01 -29.03 -0.83
N ALA A 789 13.28 -27.74 -0.56
CA ALA A 789 12.88 -27.09 0.68
C ALA A 789 11.36 -26.86 0.77
N ASP A 790 10.72 -26.56 -0.36
CA ASP A 790 9.25 -26.43 -0.46
C ASP A 790 8.56 -27.80 -0.28
N LEU A 791 9.10 -28.86 -0.89
CA LEU A 791 8.66 -30.25 -0.69
C LEU A 791 8.81 -30.70 0.76
N ALA A 792 9.91 -30.36 1.43
CA ALA A 792 10.11 -30.66 2.85
C ALA A 792 9.13 -29.89 3.76
N SER A 793 8.75 -28.67 3.38
CA SER A 793 7.72 -27.88 4.08
C SER A 793 6.31 -28.44 3.85
N PHE A 794 6.02 -28.90 2.63
CA PHE A 794 4.76 -29.54 2.26
C PHE A 794 4.58 -30.92 2.95
N ALA A 795 5.65 -31.70 3.06
CA ALA A 795 5.65 -32.97 3.78
C ALA A 795 5.38 -32.79 5.29
N ARG A 796 5.95 -31.75 5.92
CA ARG A 796 5.64 -31.39 7.32
C ARG A 796 4.19 -30.94 7.53
N TYR A 797 3.57 -30.37 6.50
CA TYR A 797 2.17 -29.96 6.53
C TYR A 797 1.22 -31.16 6.34
N SER A 798 1.64 -32.16 5.56
CA SER A 798 0.84 -33.34 5.23
C SER A 798 0.84 -34.42 6.33
N PHE A 799 1.90 -34.52 7.13
CA PHE A 799 2.00 -35.48 8.26
C PHE A 799 1.37 -35.00 9.58
N LYS A 800 0.70 -33.83 9.57
CA LYS A 800 -0.04 -33.29 10.74
C LYS A 800 -1.56 -33.38 10.60
N ARG A 801 -2.08 -34.11 9.60
CA ARG A 801 -3.50 -34.49 9.51
C ARG A 801 -3.71 -35.91 10.00
#